data_AF-A0A8B8FGH0-F1
#
_entry.id   AF-A0A8B8FGH0-F1
#
_cell.length_a   1.000
_cell.length_b   1.000
_cell.length_c   1.000
_cell.angle_alpha   90.00
_cell.angle_beta   90.00
_cell.angle_gamma   90.00
#
_symmetry.space_group_name_H-M   'P 1'
#
loop_
_entity.id
_entity.type
_entity.pdbx_description
1 polymer ?
#
loop_
_entity_poly.entity_id
_entity_poly.type
_entity_poly.pdbx_seq_one_letter_code
_entity_poly.pdbx_strand_id
1 'polypeptide(L)'
;MWMQGADRVATIMYDFRLSLLVTNAIIIVTTVDGTIDGELSAAEKSLQFEAAFQGRCGHDSPCQQLCYELHDGMFECDCKSGFSLHEDGYSCIKNDSVTDKINEFERDIGLTFVDSNEIDSEDSVRFVKHLDLQTTTSTSSPALCERKCGDGACTFDSRGKQTCRCPFSKTGSNCQITNPIRYPRFNGRSWLAFPPLRGAYKHVQISLEFRPESWDGILFLAAERDDLVGDFMAILLHNGFLEFRFDCGSGLGVVKSEETVVLNQWNTLSVYRHRWDAWIQLNRGKRISGRSKGLFSRITFREPVFIGGRGNTSGLAERFPTDRGFVGCVRLLQANDHRYDFGETPAGDTVKSQGVEECSTDKCTRSPCQHGGKCVTTSNSSLCLCPLGYTGDLCETKLDLQVPSFNGSSYLRHPALVDSALSWLDLDIVFKTQSTDGLILYEGYQKYGSADFISVYMIDGHVEFTFDLGTGTASLRSPWAVSLDEWHRLWISRTGKLAVMRVDNQPEIQIMSPGAFTQLSLPLSMYIGGVPDFDTVPIQIKVRTSFKGCIQKITINEKPLEIVRGALSGANVANCPHPCVAKPCGDGVQCIPIFDKYKCVCDKHCNSSDGDQVSFDGTSFVHYIGHEVHKRITDGHLDINMRFRTTALSGLILWTGRTDRSADYLALGLQDGRIEVTYDLGSGDTVLRYNTTGLPINDGHWHRMRFTRDERLSALTIDNGTKMITISNGRLKQLNTNTGLYLGGTEDVEKSTGKRYRKGFVGCISDFILNTDYQVKLSWSTGTEHVCIS
;
A
#
# COMPACT_ATOMS: atom_id res chain seq x y z
N MET A 1 -52.09 8.48 30.30
CA MET A 1 -51.75 9.88 30.66
C MET A 1 -50.71 10.35 29.65
N TRP A 2 -51.02 11.28 28.72
CA TRP A 2 -51.27 12.73 28.91
C TRP A 2 -49.98 13.44 29.39
N MET A 3 -49.47 14.56 28.83
CA MET A 3 -49.86 15.50 27.72
C MET A 3 -48.56 16.21 27.24
N GLN A 4 -48.30 16.51 25.96
CA GLN A 4 -48.70 17.65 25.08
C GLN A 4 -48.11 19.07 25.36
N GLY A 5 -47.82 19.80 24.26
CA GLY A 5 -47.47 21.23 24.18
C GLY A 5 -46.30 21.50 23.21
N ALA A 6 -46.47 21.69 21.88
CA ALA A 6 -47.03 22.85 21.14
C ALA A 6 -46.05 24.05 21.07
N ASP A 7 -45.89 24.81 19.97
CA ASP A 7 -46.90 25.17 18.95
C ASP A 7 -46.35 25.79 17.63
N ARG A 8 -47.27 25.99 16.65
CA ARG A 8 -47.29 26.84 15.42
C ARG A 8 -47.17 26.14 14.04
N VAL A 9 -48.27 25.87 13.29
CA VAL A 9 -49.21 26.77 12.54
C VAL A 9 -48.67 27.11 11.13
N ALA A 10 -49.38 26.95 9.98
CA ALA A 10 -50.84 26.98 9.72
C ALA A 10 -51.37 26.01 8.62
N THR A 11 -52.71 25.89 8.61
CA THR A 11 -53.64 25.14 7.72
C THR A 11 -53.76 25.73 6.28
N ILE A 12 -54.36 25.08 5.27
CA ILE A 12 -55.82 25.04 4.95
C ILE A 12 -56.16 23.89 3.95
N MET A 13 -57.39 23.37 4.03
CA MET A 13 -57.98 22.24 3.28
C MET A 13 -58.54 22.61 1.88
N TYR A 14 -58.78 21.61 1.02
CA TYR A 14 -60.14 21.24 0.58
C TYR A 14 -60.20 19.78 0.06
N ASP A 15 -61.42 19.24 -0.02
CA ASP A 15 -61.79 17.82 -0.10
C ASP A 15 -62.57 17.52 -1.40
N PHE A 16 -62.49 16.30 -1.96
CA PHE A 16 -63.64 15.56 -2.53
C PHE A 16 -63.29 14.13 -2.96
N ARG A 17 -64.18 13.17 -2.68
CA ARG A 17 -64.10 11.76 -3.09
C ARG A 17 -64.66 11.52 -4.49
N LEU A 18 -64.12 10.51 -5.20
CA LEU A 18 -64.96 9.50 -5.89
C LEU A 18 -64.22 8.17 -6.09
N SER A 19 -64.97 7.07 -6.17
CA SER A 19 -64.49 5.73 -6.52
C SER A 19 -64.85 5.40 -7.96
N LEU A 20 -63.99 4.69 -8.71
CA LEU A 20 -64.28 3.34 -9.22
C LEU A 20 -63.07 2.73 -9.96
N LEU A 21 -63.20 1.46 -10.32
CA LEU A 21 -62.23 0.62 -11.04
C LEU A 21 -62.12 0.94 -12.55
N VAL A 22 -61.15 0.27 -13.18
CA VAL A 22 -61.11 -0.21 -14.58
C VAL A 22 -60.20 0.57 -15.55
N THR A 23 -59.13 -0.14 -15.96
CA THR A 23 -58.33 -0.06 -17.20
C THR A 23 -57.34 1.08 -17.48
N ASN A 24 -56.23 0.62 -18.04
CA ASN A 24 -55.28 1.25 -18.98
C ASN A 24 -54.22 2.21 -18.44
N ALA A 25 -52.99 1.69 -18.54
CA ALA A 25 -51.68 2.33 -18.57
C ALA A 25 -51.63 3.86 -18.62
N ILE A 26 -50.92 4.44 -17.66
CA ILE A 26 -50.34 5.78 -17.74
C ILE A 26 -48.83 5.64 -17.59
N ILE A 27 -48.08 6.02 -18.63
CA ILE A 27 -46.63 6.23 -18.55
C ILE A 27 -46.41 7.61 -17.93
N ILE A 28 -45.62 7.69 -16.86
CA ILE A 28 -45.09 8.97 -16.36
C ILE A 28 -43.60 9.02 -16.69
N VAL A 29 -43.25 9.83 -17.69
CA VAL A 29 -41.89 10.34 -17.87
C VAL A 29 -41.83 11.71 -17.18
N THR A 30 -40.90 11.89 -16.25
CA THR A 30 -40.58 13.20 -15.69
C THR A 30 -39.61 13.92 -16.62
N THR A 31 -40.06 15.02 -17.23
CA THR A 31 -39.22 15.92 -18.03
C THR A 31 -38.43 16.90 -17.17
N VAL A 32 -37.25 17.30 -17.64
CA VAL A 32 -36.57 18.54 -17.25
C VAL A 32 -36.25 19.31 -18.53
N ASP A 33 -36.46 20.63 -18.52
CA ASP A 33 -36.50 21.49 -19.71
C ASP A 33 -35.18 21.57 -20.52
N GLY A 34 -35.32 21.68 -21.85
CA GLY A 34 -34.21 21.93 -22.77
C GLY A 34 -34.61 21.81 -24.26
N THR A 35 -35.07 22.90 -24.86
CA THR A 35 -35.62 22.95 -26.23
C THR A 35 -34.57 22.93 -27.35
N ILE A 36 -34.79 22.18 -28.45
CA ILE A 36 -35.16 22.68 -29.82
C ILE A 36 -35.06 21.53 -30.86
N ASP A 37 -36.15 21.36 -31.62
CA ASP A 37 -36.37 20.81 -32.97
C ASP A 37 -35.40 19.82 -33.65
N GLY A 38 -35.97 18.67 -34.06
CA GLY A 38 -35.42 17.75 -35.05
C GLY A 38 -36.26 16.47 -35.16
N GLU A 39 -36.97 16.26 -36.28
CA GLU A 39 -37.77 15.04 -36.50
C GLU A 39 -36.87 13.79 -36.60
N LEU A 40 -37.20 12.75 -35.82
CA LEU A 40 -36.61 11.41 -35.97
C LEU A 40 -37.69 10.44 -36.47
N SER A 41 -37.48 9.84 -37.64
CA SER A 41 -38.33 8.76 -38.14
C SER A 41 -38.09 7.47 -37.37
N ALA A 42 -39.15 6.71 -37.14
CA ALA A 42 -39.13 5.52 -36.30
C ALA A 42 -38.29 4.37 -36.90
N ALA A 43 -37.54 3.69 -36.04
CA ALA A 43 -37.06 2.33 -36.25
C ALA A 43 -37.47 1.49 -35.04
N GLU A 44 -38.53 0.69 -35.18
CA GLU A 44 -38.98 -0.21 -34.13
C GLU A 44 -37.91 -1.27 -33.83
N LYS A 45 -37.43 -1.31 -32.59
CA LYS A 45 -36.67 -2.45 -32.06
C LYS A 45 -37.58 -3.26 -31.15
N SER A 46 -37.87 -4.49 -31.56
CA SER A 46 -38.61 -5.47 -30.77
C SER A 46 -37.89 -5.76 -29.44
N LEU A 47 -38.53 -5.46 -28.31
CA LEU A 47 -38.16 -6.06 -27.03
C LEU A 47 -38.56 -7.54 -27.05
N GLN A 48 -37.58 -8.43 -27.02
CA GLN A 48 -37.84 -9.83 -26.68
C GLN A 48 -38.12 -9.93 -25.17
N PHE A 49 -39.28 -10.46 -24.80
CA PHE A 49 -39.61 -10.86 -23.44
C PHE A 49 -39.38 -12.38 -23.30
N GLU A 50 -38.51 -12.83 -22.38
CA GLU A 50 -38.54 -14.24 -21.95
C GLU A 50 -39.77 -14.46 -21.05
N ALA A 51 -40.65 -15.40 -21.42
CA ALA A 51 -41.96 -15.53 -20.80
C ALA A 51 -41.95 -16.45 -19.55
N ALA A 52 -41.88 -15.83 -18.37
CA ALA A 52 -42.24 -16.48 -17.10
C ALA A 52 -43.69 -16.15 -16.73
N PHE A 53 -44.45 -17.14 -16.24
CA PHE A 53 -45.88 -16.98 -15.93
C PHE A 53 -46.19 -17.31 -14.46
N GLN A 54 -47.20 -16.64 -13.90
CA GLN A 54 -47.81 -17.02 -12.62
C GLN A 54 -48.83 -18.13 -12.87
N GLY A 55 -48.77 -19.23 -12.12
CA GLY A 55 -49.69 -20.35 -12.36
C GLY A 55 -49.32 -21.63 -11.62
N ARG A 56 -49.31 -22.76 -12.34
CA ARG A 56 -48.86 -24.09 -11.88
C ARG A 56 -48.49 -24.95 -13.09
N CYS A 57 -47.53 -25.86 -12.93
CA CYS A 57 -47.33 -26.91 -13.93
C CYS A 57 -48.47 -27.94 -13.87
N GLY A 58 -49.06 -28.27 -15.02
CA GLY A 58 -50.21 -29.17 -15.11
C GLY A 58 -50.98 -28.98 -16.42
N HIS A 59 -52.19 -29.52 -16.48
CA HIS A 59 -53.03 -29.52 -17.70
C HIS A 59 -53.50 -28.11 -18.14
N ASP A 60 -53.41 -27.13 -17.24
CA ASP A 60 -53.74 -25.71 -17.47
C ASP A 60 -52.49 -24.85 -17.78
N SER A 61 -51.30 -25.45 -17.86
CA SER A 61 -50.05 -24.72 -18.12
C SER A 61 -49.94 -24.32 -19.59
N PRO A 62 -49.44 -23.10 -19.91
CA PRO A 62 -49.18 -22.69 -21.29
C PRO A 62 -47.98 -23.41 -21.93
N CYS A 63 -47.17 -24.16 -21.15
CA CYS A 63 -45.97 -24.83 -21.66
C CYS A 63 -46.28 -26.02 -22.56
N GLN A 64 -45.77 -26.02 -23.80
CA GLN A 64 -46.04 -27.09 -24.77
C GLN A 64 -45.42 -28.45 -24.40
N GLN A 65 -44.29 -28.50 -23.69
CA GLN A 65 -43.56 -29.77 -23.44
C GLN A 65 -43.10 -30.00 -22.00
N LEU A 66 -42.28 -29.10 -21.44
CA LEU A 66 -41.78 -29.17 -20.07
C LEU A 66 -42.13 -27.87 -19.34
N CYS A 67 -42.38 -27.97 -18.04
CA CYS A 67 -42.69 -26.85 -17.16
C CYS A 67 -41.92 -27.05 -15.85
N TYR A 68 -41.31 -25.99 -15.34
CA TYR A 68 -40.55 -25.99 -14.10
C TYR A 68 -41.00 -24.85 -13.19
N GLU A 69 -41.10 -25.14 -11.89
CA GLU A 69 -41.26 -24.14 -10.85
C GLU A 69 -39.92 -23.44 -10.60
N LEU A 70 -39.94 -22.10 -10.52
CA LEU A 70 -38.75 -21.30 -10.21
C LEU A 70 -38.71 -20.98 -8.70
N HIS A 71 -39.68 -20.20 -8.22
CA HIS A 71 -39.99 -19.85 -6.83
C HIS A 71 -41.21 -18.91 -6.81
N ASP A 72 -41.80 -18.68 -5.64
CA ASP A 72 -42.88 -17.69 -5.40
C ASP A 72 -44.08 -17.77 -6.38
N GLY A 73 -44.43 -18.98 -6.82
CA GLY A 73 -45.54 -19.22 -7.76
C GLY A 73 -45.26 -18.84 -9.21
N MET A 74 -43.99 -18.55 -9.56
CA MET A 74 -43.52 -18.32 -10.93
C MET A 74 -43.04 -19.62 -11.58
N PHE A 75 -43.44 -19.83 -12.82
CA PHE A 75 -43.15 -21.03 -13.61
C PHE A 75 -42.59 -20.65 -14.99
N GLU A 76 -41.78 -21.55 -15.54
CA GLU A 76 -41.10 -21.38 -16.83
C GLU A 76 -41.21 -22.65 -17.69
N CYS A 77 -41.28 -22.48 -19.00
CA CYS A 77 -41.35 -23.55 -19.98
C CYS A 77 -39.97 -23.97 -20.52
N ASP A 78 -39.85 -25.23 -20.93
CA ASP A 78 -38.66 -25.77 -21.59
C ASP A 78 -39.07 -26.89 -22.58
N CYS A 79 -38.13 -27.38 -23.38
CA CYS A 79 -38.40 -28.38 -24.42
C CYS A 79 -37.63 -29.69 -24.21
N LYS A 80 -38.19 -30.79 -24.68
CA LYS A 80 -37.52 -32.11 -24.68
C LYS A 80 -36.41 -32.12 -25.73
N SER A 81 -35.43 -33.01 -25.53
CA SER A 81 -34.28 -33.14 -26.45
C SER A 81 -34.73 -33.30 -27.91
N GLY A 82 -34.10 -32.55 -28.82
CA GLY A 82 -34.49 -32.44 -30.23
C GLY A 82 -35.41 -31.24 -30.55
N PHE A 83 -35.77 -30.42 -29.56
CA PHE A 83 -36.61 -29.22 -29.74
C PHE A 83 -35.97 -27.99 -29.06
N SER A 84 -36.26 -26.79 -29.58
CA SER A 84 -35.90 -25.49 -29.01
C SER A 84 -37.15 -24.70 -28.63
N LEU A 85 -37.09 -23.92 -27.54
CA LEU A 85 -38.19 -23.02 -27.16
C LEU A 85 -38.37 -21.94 -28.24
N HIS A 86 -39.62 -21.65 -28.60
CA HIS A 86 -40.02 -20.61 -29.55
C HIS A 86 -39.93 -19.23 -28.90
N GLU A 87 -39.93 -18.16 -29.71
CA GLU A 87 -39.79 -16.78 -29.22
C GLU A 87 -40.97 -16.29 -28.36
N ASP A 88 -42.09 -17.02 -28.35
CA ASP A 88 -43.21 -16.78 -27.43
C ASP A 88 -42.92 -17.22 -25.98
N GLY A 89 -41.85 -17.99 -25.75
CA GLY A 89 -41.47 -18.54 -24.45
C GLY A 89 -42.33 -19.70 -23.93
N TYR A 90 -43.28 -20.21 -24.73
CA TYR A 90 -44.24 -21.26 -24.35
C TYR A 90 -44.21 -22.48 -25.27
N SER A 91 -44.00 -22.26 -26.57
CA SER A 91 -44.03 -23.28 -27.63
C SER A 91 -42.65 -23.88 -27.89
N CYS A 92 -42.60 -25.06 -28.52
CA CYS A 92 -41.37 -25.81 -28.82
C CYS A 92 -41.27 -26.15 -30.31
N ILE A 93 -40.27 -25.59 -30.98
CA ILE A 93 -39.92 -25.86 -32.38
C ILE A 93 -39.04 -27.11 -32.46
N LYS A 94 -39.18 -27.94 -33.48
CA LYS A 94 -38.28 -29.08 -33.72
C LYS A 94 -36.96 -28.59 -34.32
N ASN A 95 -35.84 -29.06 -33.78
CA ASN A 95 -34.52 -28.81 -34.35
C ASN A 95 -34.29 -29.76 -35.52
N ASP A 96 -34.73 -29.38 -36.71
CA ASP A 96 -34.42 -30.13 -37.93
C ASP A 96 -32.92 -30.06 -38.25
N SER A 97 -32.38 -31.17 -38.76
CA SER A 97 -30.95 -31.33 -39.00
C SER A 97 -30.42 -30.35 -40.05
N VAL A 98 -29.15 -29.96 -39.89
CA VAL A 98 -28.43 -28.89 -40.61
C VAL A 98 -28.31 -29.09 -42.14
N THR A 99 -28.91 -30.13 -42.70
CA THR A 99 -28.75 -30.53 -44.11
C THR A 99 -29.69 -29.81 -45.08
N ASP A 100 -30.86 -29.31 -44.64
CA ASP A 100 -31.86 -28.75 -45.56
C ASP A 100 -31.87 -27.21 -45.67
N LYS A 101 -31.18 -26.48 -44.77
CA LYS A 101 -31.07 -25.00 -44.81
C LYS A 101 -30.07 -24.44 -45.82
N ILE A 102 -29.47 -25.28 -46.66
CA ILE A 102 -28.52 -24.85 -47.71
C ILE A 102 -29.27 -24.52 -49.04
N ASN A 103 -30.45 -25.09 -49.28
CA ASN A 103 -31.13 -25.02 -50.59
C ASN A 103 -32.16 -23.88 -50.73
N GLU A 104 -32.28 -22.98 -49.74
CA GLU A 104 -33.23 -21.86 -49.76
C GLU A 104 -32.55 -20.47 -49.82
N PHE A 105 -31.21 -20.41 -49.75
CA PHE A 105 -30.45 -19.15 -49.89
C PHE A 105 -29.96 -18.88 -51.34
N GLU A 106 -30.07 -19.86 -52.25
CA GLU A 106 -29.65 -19.74 -53.66
C GLU A 106 -30.75 -19.18 -54.60
N ARG A 107 -31.75 -18.47 -54.09
CA ARG A 107 -32.86 -17.97 -54.93
C ARG A 107 -33.18 -16.47 -54.86
N ASP A 108 -32.42 -15.68 -54.10
CA ASP A 108 -32.78 -14.27 -53.83
C ASP A 108 -31.63 -13.24 -53.90
N ILE A 109 -30.63 -13.48 -54.77
CA ILE A 109 -29.72 -12.42 -55.25
C ILE A 109 -29.66 -12.46 -56.78
N GLY A 110 -30.64 -11.83 -57.42
CA GLY A 110 -30.62 -11.56 -58.85
C GLY A 110 -29.80 -10.31 -59.17
N LEU A 111 -28.50 -10.46 -59.45
CA LEU A 111 -27.71 -9.44 -60.16
C LEU A 111 -26.85 -10.08 -61.25
N THR A 112 -26.96 -9.52 -62.45
CA THR A 112 -26.34 -10.01 -63.68
C THR A 112 -24.85 -9.67 -63.78
N PHE A 113 -24.06 -10.62 -64.25
CA PHE A 113 -22.66 -10.41 -64.65
C PHE A 113 -22.55 -9.42 -65.81
N VAL A 114 -21.58 -8.49 -65.72
CA VAL A 114 -20.96 -7.83 -66.87
C VAL A 114 -19.45 -7.83 -66.65
N ASP A 115 -18.70 -8.19 -67.69
CA ASP A 115 -17.25 -8.40 -67.66
C ASP A 115 -16.42 -7.13 -67.43
N SER A 116 -15.20 -7.34 -66.93
CA SER A 116 -14.16 -6.33 -66.83
C SER A 116 -13.42 -6.11 -68.15
N ASN A 117 -13.30 -4.87 -68.63
CA ASN A 117 -12.26 -4.42 -69.56
C ASN A 117 -12.17 -2.88 -69.65
N GLU A 118 -10.95 -2.36 -69.89
CA GLU A 118 -10.59 -0.97 -70.27
C GLU A 118 -10.83 0.17 -69.23
N ILE A 119 -10.14 1.33 -69.24
CA ILE A 119 -8.71 1.72 -69.42
C ILE A 119 -8.54 3.18 -68.86
N ASP A 120 -7.34 3.53 -68.37
CA ASP A 120 -6.70 4.86 -68.14
C ASP A 120 -7.42 6.19 -67.75
N SER A 121 -6.78 6.85 -66.76
CA SER A 121 -6.31 8.28 -66.75
C SER A 121 -7.16 9.50 -66.32
N GLU A 122 -6.43 10.40 -65.64
CA GLU A 122 -6.48 11.88 -65.58
C GLU A 122 -7.66 12.70 -64.97
N ASP A 123 -7.38 13.20 -63.75
CA ASP A 123 -7.16 14.63 -63.38
C ASP A 123 -8.30 15.70 -63.31
N SER A 124 -8.46 16.22 -62.09
CA SER A 124 -8.58 17.65 -61.67
C SER A 124 -9.56 18.66 -62.31
N VAL A 125 -10.28 19.38 -61.41
CA VAL A 125 -10.53 20.86 -61.29
C VAL A 125 -11.86 21.08 -60.52
N ARG A 126 -11.92 21.59 -59.27
CA ARG A 126 -11.59 22.91 -58.66
C ARG A 126 -12.61 24.06 -58.91
N PHE A 127 -12.70 24.93 -57.90
CA PHE A 127 -13.27 26.31 -57.81
C PHE A 127 -14.76 26.48 -57.34
N VAL A 128 -15.14 27.41 -56.41
CA VAL A 128 -14.36 28.20 -55.40
C VAL A 128 -15.26 29.04 -54.42
N LYS A 129 -14.79 29.26 -53.17
CA LYS A 129 -14.98 30.39 -52.18
C LYS A 129 -16.39 31.02 -51.95
N HIS A 130 -16.69 31.87 -50.93
CA HIS A 130 -15.97 32.71 -49.93
C HIS A 130 -16.88 32.83 -48.67
N LEU A 131 -16.58 33.43 -47.49
CA LEU A 131 -15.47 34.22 -46.93
C LEU A 131 -15.39 33.97 -45.38
N ASP A 132 -14.32 34.41 -44.72
CA ASP A 132 -13.97 34.20 -43.31
C ASP A 132 -14.75 35.04 -42.27
N LEU A 133 -14.67 34.62 -41.00
CA LEU A 133 -14.37 35.54 -39.89
C LEU A 133 -13.32 34.94 -38.94
N GLN A 134 -12.37 35.75 -38.50
CA GLN A 134 -11.12 35.30 -37.86
C GLN A 134 -11.22 35.17 -36.33
N THR A 135 -10.49 34.21 -35.76
CA THR A 135 -9.79 34.40 -34.48
C THR A 135 -8.39 33.78 -34.57
N THR A 136 -7.40 34.45 -34.01
CA THR A 136 -5.97 34.14 -34.16
C THR A 136 -5.40 33.48 -32.91
N THR A 137 -4.57 32.44 -33.06
CA THR A 137 -3.15 32.40 -32.63
C THR A 137 -2.53 30.98 -32.60
N SER A 138 -1.21 30.93 -32.83
CA SER A 138 -0.27 29.81 -32.63
C SER A 138 -0.60 28.44 -33.25
N THR A 139 0.00 28.19 -34.41
CA THR A 139 0.14 26.88 -35.04
C THR A 139 1.00 25.90 -34.24
N SER A 140 0.48 24.69 -34.04
CA SER A 140 1.31 23.48 -34.12
C SER A 140 0.59 22.48 -35.04
N SER A 141 1.28 22.01 -36.07
CA SER A 141 0.72 21.03 -37.01
C SER A 141 0.47 19.71 -36.30
N PRO A 142 -0.60 18.96 -36.61
CA PRO A 142 -0.72 17.58 -36.13
C PRO A 142 0.48 16.80 -36.65
N ALA A 143 1.26 16.23 -35.74
CA ALA A 143 2.52 15.58 -36.07
C ALA A 143 2.28 14.43 -37.06
N LEU A 144 2.84 14.53 -38.27
CA LEU A 144 2.82 13.42 -39.23
C LEU A 144 3.58 12.24 -38.64
N CYS A 145 3.02 11.02 -38.76
CA CYS A 145 3.82 9.84 -38.50
C CYS A 145 4.76 9.58 -39.69
N GLU A 146 6.06 9.59 -39.41
CA GLU A 146 7.13 9.26 -40.36
C GLU A 146 7.67 7.84 -40.13
N ARG A 147 7.43 7.29 -38.93
CA ARG A 147 7.90 5.98 -38.50
C ARG A 147 7.15 4.84 -39.21
N LYS A 148 7.86 4.12 -40.08
CA LYS A 148 7.34 2.91 -40.75
C LYS A 148 7.17 1.78 -39.72
N CYS A 149 5.92 1.36 -39.49
CA CYS A 149 5.55 0.36 -38.49
C CYS A 149 5.18 -1.02 -39.08
N GLY A 150 5.54 -1.31 -40.33
CA GLY A 150 5.10 -2.53 -41.02
C GLY A 150 3.58 -2.61 -41.07
N ASP A 151 3.01 -3.74 -40.66
CA ASP A 151 1.56 -3.93 -40.54
C ASP A 151 0.98 -3.36 -39.22
N GLY A 152 1.80 -2.67 -38.43
CA GLY A 152 1.41 -2.02 -37.18
C GLY A 152 0.98 -0.57 -37.34
N ALA A 153 0.17 -0.09 -36.40
CA ALA A 153 -0.29 1.30 -36.36
C ALA A 153 0.74 2.20 -35.66
N CYS A 154 1.04 3.36 -36.23
CA CYS A 154 1.90 4.36 -35.59
C CYS A 154 1.14 5.13 -34.50
N THR A 155 1.79 5.34 -33.36
CA THR A 155 1.24 5.99 -32.16
C THR A 155 2.26 6.93 -31.52
N PHE A 156 1.83 7.89 -30.70
CA PHE A 156 2.72 8.77 -29.95
C PHE A 156 2.77 8.35 -28.48
N ASP A 157 3.97 8.34 -27.87
CA ASP A 157 4.11 8.15 -26.42
C ASP A 157 3.71 9.42 -25.64
N SER A 158 3.65 9.32 -24.31
CA SER A 158 3.31 10.42 -23.40
C SER A 158 4.28 11.61 -23.43
N ARG A 159 5.38 11.53 -24.19
CA ARG A 159 6.36 12.60 -24.44
C ARG A 159 6.37 13.06 -25.91
N GLY A 160 5.36 12.66 -26.70
CA GLY A 160 5.24 13.02 -28.11
C GLY A 160 6.16 12.24 -29.05
N LYS A 161 6.80 11.15 -28.61
CA LYS A 161 7.71 10.35 -29.44
C LYS A 161 6.92 9.30 -30.25
N GLN A 162 7.16 9.24 -31.56
CA GLN A 162 6.56 8.21 -32.42
C GLN A 162 7.00 6.80 -32.01
N THR A 163 6.04 5.89 -31.93
CA THR A 163 6.12 4.48 -31.52
C THR A 163 5.24 3.63 -32.44
N CYS A 164 5.41 2.30 -32.44
CA CYS A 164 4.60 1.39 -33.24
C CYS A 164 3.78 0.46 -32.34
N ARG A 165 2.46 0.42 -32.55
CA ARG A 165 1.54 -0.56 -31.97
C ARG A 165 1.43 -1.74 -32.92
N CYS A 166 2.10 -2.84 -32.58
CA CYS A 166 2.21 -4.01 -33.44
C CYS A 166 0.96 -4.91 -33.42
N PRO A 167 0.65 -5.58 -34.54
CA PRO A 167 -0.40 -6.58 -34.63
C PRO A 167 0.02 -7.90 -33.99
N PHE A 168 -0.89 -8.88 -33.96
CA PHE A 168 -0.64 -10.20 -33.38
C PHE A 168 0.64 -10.86 -33.93
N SER A 169 1.34 -11.62 -33.08
CA SER A 169 2.63 -12.28 -33.36
C SER A 169 3.81 -11.37 -33.75
N LYS A 170 3.62 -10.05 -33.93
CA LYS A 170 4.67 -9.14 -34.39
C LYS A 170 5.25 -8.29 -33.26
N THR A 171 6.57 -8.27 -33.18
CA THR A 171 7.35 -7.53 -32.18
C THR A 171 8.47 -6.71 -32.84
N GLY A 172 9.23 -5.99 -32.01
CA GLY A 172 10.30 -5.11 -32.46
C GLY A 172 9.82 -3.66 -32.70
N SER A 173 10.79 -2.76 -32.80
CA SER A 173 10.58 -1.32 -32.87
C SER A 173 9.65 -0.86 -34.01
N ASN A 174 9.56 -1.62 -35.10
CA ASN A 174 8.80 -1.33 -36.30
C ASN A 174 7.92 -2.54 -36.72
N CYS A 175 7.57 -3.41 -35.76
CA CYS A 175 6.70 -4.59 -35.95
C CYS A 175 7.19 -5.59 -37.01
N GLN A 176 8.51 -5.71 -37.15
CA GLN A 176 9.16 -6.49 -38.20
C GLN A 176 9.49 -7.95 -37.81
N ILE A 177 9.35 -8.32 -36.53
CA ILE A 177 9.75 -9.63 -36.01
C ILE A 177 8.51 -10.48 -35.74
N THR A 178 8.22 -11.47 -36.58
CA THR A 178 7.14 -12.44 -36.35
C THR A 178 7.62 -13.61 -35.48
N ASN A 179 7.06 -13.73 -34.27
CA ASN A 179 7.25 -14.85 -33.37
C ASN A 179 5.88 -15.48 -33.05
N PRO A 180 5.69 -16.80 -33.22
CA PRO A 180 4.43 -17.45 -32.88
C PRO A 180 4.17 -17.35 -31.37
N ILE A 181 3.01 -16.82 -30.98
CA ILE A 181 2.61 -16.70 -29.58
C ILE A 181 1.93 -18.00 -29.17
N ARG A 182 2.62 -18.80 -28.36
CA ARG A 182 2.12 -20.06 -27.78
C ARG A 182 1.55 -19.83 -26.38
N TYR A 183 2.14 -18.91 -25.62
CA TYR A 183 1.74 -18.56 -24.26
C TYR A 183 1.69 -17.03 -24.15
N PRO A 184 0.52 -16.40 -24.27
CA PRO A 184 0.44 -14.94 -24.29
C PRO A 184 0.90 -14.31 -22.97
N ARG A 185 1.76 -13.29 -23.07
CA ARG A 185 2.15 -12.37 -22.01
C ARG A 185 1.46 -11.02 -22.20
N PHE A 186 0.91 -10.50 -21.10
CA PHE A 186 0.16 -9.26 -21.04
C PHE A 186 0.88 -8.24 -20.16
N ASN A 187 0.82 -6.96 -20.54
CA ASN A 187 1.52 -5.85 -19.88
C ASN A 187 0.58 -4.87 -19.13
N GLY A 188 -0.67 -5.26 -18.86
CA GLY A 188 -1.69 -4.40 -18.25
C GLY A 188 -2.43 -3.46 -19.21
N ARG A 189 -1.94 -3.29 -20.45
CA ARG A 189 -2.68 -2.66 -21.57
C ARG A 189 -2.93 -3.63 -22.73
N SER A 190 -2.27 -4.78 -22.74
CA SER A 190 -2.46 -5.85 -23.72
C SER A 190 -3.79 -6.58 -23.55
N TRP A 191 -4.30 -7.20 -24.62
CA TRP A 191 -5.41 -8.15 -24.55
C TRP A 191 -5.48 -9.05 -25.80
N LEU A 192 -6.10 -10.24 -25.64
CA LEU A 192 -6.60 -11.08 -26.72
C LEU A 192 -8.12 -11.05 -26.73
N ALA A 193 -8.73 -11.20 -27.91
CA ALA A 193 -10.16 -11.34 -28.10
C ALA A 193 -10.48 -12.64 -28.85
N PHE A 194 -11.49 -13.36 -28.37
CA PHE A 194 -12.05 -14.58 -28.96
C PHE A 194 -13.53 -14.36 -29.33
N PRO A 195 -14.14 -15.20 -30.18
CA PRO A 195 -15.57 -15.15 -30.43
C PRO A 195 -16.41 -15.19 -29.13
N PRO A 196 -17.63 -14.61 -29.12
CA PRO A 196 -18.50 -14.60 -27.94
C PRO A 196 -18.70 -16.00 -27.35
N LEU A 197 -18.61 -16.14 -26.03
CA LEU A 197 -18.64 -17.45 -25.38
C LEU A 197 -20.01 -18.12 -25.51
N ARG A 198 -20.07 -19.17 -26.33
CA ARG A 198 -21.25 -20.02 -26.50
C ARG A 198 -21.31 -21.11 -25.43
N GLY A 199 -22.51 -21.58 -25.12
CA GLY A 199 -22.72 -22.66 -24.15
C GLY A 199 -22.60 -22.24 -22.67
N ALA A 200 -22.58 -20.94 -22.35
CA ALA A 200 -22.48 -20.44 -20.97
C ALA A 200 -23.84 -20.12 -20.31
N TYR A 201 -24.97 -20.46 -20.95
CA TYR A 201 -26.33 -19.95 -20.64
C TYR A 201 -26.86 -20.33 -19.24
N LYS A 202 -27.06 -21.63 -18.96
CA LYS A 202 -27.49 -22.14 -17.65
C LYS A 202 -26.32 -22.63 -16.77
N HIS A 203 -25.15 -22.92 -17.35
CA HIS A 203 -23.94 -23.35 -16.65
C HIS A 203 -22.68 -22.92 -17.41
N VAL A 204 -21.55 -22.81 -16.72
CA VAL A 204 -20.22 -22.68 -17.35
C VAL A 204 -19.14 -23.21 -16.41
N GLN A 205 -18.12 -23.89 -16.93
CA GLN A 205 -16.90 -24.25 -16.22
C GLN A 205 -15.71 -23.58 -16.90
N ILE A 206 -14.85 -22.87 -16.16
CA ILE A 206 -13.65 -22.23 -16.69
C ILE A 206 -12.43 -22.76 -15.96
N SER A 207 -11.41 -23.16 -16.71
CA SER A 207 -10.09 -23.52 -16.18
C SER A 207 -9.02 -22.62 -16.78
N LEU A 208 -8.24 -21.98 -15.90
CA LEU A 208 -7.18 -21.04 -16.25
C LEU A 208 -5.87 -21.44 -15.59
N GLU A 209 -4.77 -21.39 -16.35
CA GLU A 209 -3.41 -21.46 -15.79
C GLU A 209 -2.64 -20.20 -16.16
N PHE A 210 -2.26 -19.42 -15.15
CA PHE A 210 -1.73 -18.07 -15.31
C PHE A 210 -0.60 -17.79 -14.31
N ARG A 211 0.32 -16.91 -14.69
CA ARG A 211 1.49 -16.49 -13.90
C ARG A 211 1.43 -14.98 -13.69
N PRO A 212 0.85 -14.49 -12.59
CA PRO A 212 0.65 -13.06 -12.35
C PRO A 212 1.96 -12.35 -11.99
N GLU A 213 2.24 -11.23 -12.64
CA GLU A 213 3.36 -10.32 -12.33
C GLU A 213 2.87 -9.07 -11.53
N SER A 214 1.55 -8.96 -11.30
CA SER A 214 0.85 -7.89 -10.59
C SER A 214 -0.21 -8.45 -9.63
N TRP A 215 -0.49 -7.75 -8.54
CA TRP A 215 -1.56 -8.07 -7.58
C TRP A 215 -2.97 -7.68 -8.07
N ASP A 216 -3.04 -6.82 -9.09
CA ASP A 216 -4.28 -6.27 -9.63
C ASP A 216 -4.31 -6.40 -11.16
N GLY A 217 -5.47 -6.69 -11.72
CA GLY A 217 -5.72 -6.67 -13.17
C GLY A 217 -6.87 -7.54 -13.65
N ILE A 218 -7.48 -7.16 -14.78
CA ILE A 218 -8.54 -7.92 -15.47
C ILE A 218 -7.93 -9.09 -16.25
N LEU A 219 -8.22 -10.33 -15.83
CA LEU A 219 -7.71 -11.56 -16.46
C LEU A 219 -8.66 -12.13 -17.51
N PHE A 220 -9.97 -12.14 -17.24
CA PHE A 220 -11.02 -12.62 -18.13
C PHE A 220 -12.19 -11.65 -18.13
N LEU A 221 -12.82 -11.42 -19.28
CA LEU A 221 -14.06 -10.67 -19.42
C LEU A 221 -14.92 -11.20 -20.57
N ALA A 222 -16.21 -11.43 -20.33
CA ALA A 222 -17.22 -11.65 -21.37
C ALA A 222 -18.51 -10.91 -20.98
N ALA A 223 -19.21 -10.33 -21.97
CA ALA A 223 -20.38 -9.47 -21.73
C ALA A 223 -21.43 -9.58 -22.83
N GLU A 224 -22.66 -9.20 -22.50
CA GLU A 224 -23.72 -8.99 -23.49
C GLU A 224 -23.47 -7.71 -24.31
N ARG A 225 -22.94 -6.67 -23.67
CA ARG A 225 -22.72 -5.34 -24.27
C ARG A 225 -21.40 -4.74 -23.79
N ASP A 226 -20.84 -3.83 -24.57
CA ASP A 226 -19.53 -3.21 -24.33
C ASP A 226 -19.51 -2.22 -23.16
N ASP A 227 -20.65 -1.82 -22.62
CA ASP A 227 -20.81 -0.94 -21.46
C ASP A 227 -21.06 -1.66 -20.11
N LEU A 228 -21.11 -3.00 -20.12
CA LEU A 228 -21.38 -3.84 -18.94
C LEU A 228 -22.71 -3.61 -18.21
N VAL A 229 -23.72 -3.03 -18.87
CA VAL A 229 -25.13 -3.18 -18.42
C VAL A 229 -25.81 -4.27 -19.24
N GLY A 230 -26.58 -5.13 -18.57
CA GLY A 230 -26.96 -6.46 -19.04
C GLY A 230 -26.08 -7.54 -18.41
N ASP A 231 -25.99 -8.69 -19.07
CA ASP A 231 -25.23 -9.83 -18.56
C ASP A 231 -23.70 -9.64 -18.69
N PHE A 232 -22.93 -10.07 -17.70
CA PHE A 232 -21.48 -10.21 -17.83
C PHE A 232 -20.88 -11.24 -16.89
N MET A 233 -19.66 -11.70 -17.21
CA MET A 233 -18.79 -12.35 -16.24
C MET A 233 -17.33 -11.92 -16.40
N ALA A 234 -16.62 -11.79 -15.27
CA ALA A 234 -15.24 -11.35 -15.22
C ALA A 234 -14.44 -12.12 -14.16
N ILE A 235 -13.16 -12.33 -14.43
CA ILE A 235 -12.18 -12.83 -13.46
C ILE A 235 -11.12 -11.77 -13.28
N LEU A 236 -10.94 -11.34 -12.03
CA LEU A 236 -10.14 -10.19 -11.65
C LEU A 236 -9.12 -10.61 -10.59
N LEU A 237 -7.93 -10.03 -10.65
CA LEU A 237 -7.06 -9.91 -9.50
C LEU A 237 -7.33 -8.55 -8.84
N HIS A 238 -7.52 -8.56 -7.52
CA HIS A 238 -7.77 -7.37 -6.72
C HIS A 238 -7.12 -7.52 -5.35
N ASN A 239 -6.14 -6.66 -5.05
CA ASN A 239 -5.29 -6.75 -3.86
C ASN A 239 -4.65 -8.14 -3.67
N GLY A 240 -4.39 -8.85 -4.77
CA GLY A 240 -3.83 -10.19 -4.83
C GLY A 240 -4.81 -11.34 -4.58
N PHE A 241 -6.05 -11.06 -4.21
CA PHE A 241 -7.12 -12.05 -4.18
C PHE A 241 -7.74 -12.19 -5.56
N LEU A 242 -8.31 -13.37 -5.82
CA LEU A 242 -9.03 -13.63 -7.05
C LEU A 242 -10.53 -13.38 -6.83
N GLU A 243 -11.13 -12.56 -7.68
CA GLU A 243 -12.57 -12.28 -7.66
C GLU A 243 -13.21 -12.76 -8.98
N PHE A 244 -14.14 -13.70 -8.88
CA PHE A 244 -15.07 -14.00 -9.97
C PHE A 244 -16.34 -13.17 -9.77
N ARG A 245 -16.63 -12.30 -10.74
CA ARG A 245 -17.77 -11.39 -10.74
C ARG A 245 -18.71 -11.73 -11.89
N PHE A 246 -20.01 -11.80 -11.64
CA PHE A 246 -20.98 -12.06 -12.70
C PHE A 246 -22.33 -11.40 -12.38
N ASP A 247 -22.99 -10.94 -13.43
CA ASP A 247 -24.36 -10.42 -13.39
C ASP A 247 -25.19 -11.19 -14.43
N CYS A 248 -26.41 -11.55 -14.04
CA CYS A 248 -27.39 -12.27 -14.87
C CYS A 248 -28.54 -11.34 -15.31
N GLY A 249 -28.34 -10.02 -15.27
CA GLY A 249 -29.33 -9.00 -15.62
C GLY A 249 -30.15 -8.46 -14.44
N SER A 250 -30.01 -9.03 -13.24
CA SER A 250 -30.72 -8.58 -12.02
C SER A 250 -29.83 -8.30 -10.80
N GLY A 251 -28.50 -8.36 -10.95
CA GLY A 251 -27.56 -7.86 -9.96
C GLY A 251 -26.32 -8.71 -9.73
N LEU A 252 -25.24 -8.00 -9.40
CA LEU A 252 -23.89 -8.52 -9.24
C LEU A 252 -23.75 -9.58 -8.13
N GLY A 253 -23.25 -10.76 -8.53
CA GLY A 253 -22.59 -11.74 -7.67
C GLY A 253 -21.08 -11.58 -7.66
N VAL A 254 -20.47 -11.78 -6.50
CA VAL A 254 -19.00 -11.76 -6.32
C VAL A 254 -18.59 -12.97 -5.49
N VAL A 255 -17.66 -13.77 -6.01
CA VAL A 255 -17.01 -14.86 -5.29
C VAL A 255 -15.52 -14.54 -5.19
N LYS A 256 -14.98 -14.48 -3.97
CA LYS A 256 -13.59 -14.08 -3.68
C LYS A 256 -12.81 -15.22 -3.04
N SER A 257 -11.53 -15.40 -3.40
CA SER A 257 -10.66 -16.41 -2.80
C SER A 257 -10.29 -16.07 -1.35
N GLU A 258 -10.12 -17.09 -0.50
CA GLU A 258 -9.52 -16.94 0.85
C GLU A 258 -8.01 -16.68 0.78
N GLU A 259 -7.33 -17.31 -0.18
CA GLU A 259 -5.88 -17.18 -0.41
C GLU A 259 -5.59 -16.18 -1.53
N THR A 260 -4.41 -15.57 -1.50
CA THR A 260 -3.89 -14.73 -2.59
C THR A 260 -3.22 -15.58 -3.67
N VAL A 261 -3.11 -15.03 -4.87
CA VAL A 261 -2.31 -15.65 -5.94
C VAL A 261 -0.82 -15.61 -5.60
N VAL A 262 -0.05 -16.61 -6.02
CA VAL A 262 1.41 -16.58 -5.86
C VAL A 262 2.03 -15.84 -7.04
N LEU A 263 2.54 -14.62 -6.82
CA LEU A 263 3.17 -13.86 -7.90
C LEU A 263 4.35 -14.61 -8.53
N ASN A 264 4.49 -14.47 -9.84
CA ASN A 264 5.55 -15.02 -10.69
C ASN A 264 5.63 -16.56 -10.72
N GLN A 265 4.64 -17.24 -10.14
CA GLN A 265 4.47 -18.69 -10.21
C GLN A 265 3.19 -19.05 -10.98
N TRP A 266 3.14 -20.26 -11.55
CA TRP A 266 1.95 -20.75 -12.23
C TRP A 266 0.87 -21.07 -11.20
N ASN A 267 -0.20 -20.30 -11.23
CA ASN A 267 -1.42 -20.51 -10.47
C ASN A 267 -2.44 -21.23 -11.36
N THR A 268 -3.27 -22.08 -10.74
CA THR A 268 -4.39 -22.75 -11.40
C THR A 268 -5.70 -22.23 -10.83
N LEU A 269 -6.65 -21.83 -11.68
CA LEU A 269 -8.00 -21.48 -11.25
C LEU A 269 -9.01 -22.42 -11.91
N SER A 270 -9.94 -22.93 -11.12
CA SER A 270 -11.18 -23.52 -11.60
C SER A 270 -12.37 -22.66 -11.15
N VAL A 271 -13.23 -22.28 -12.08
CA VAL A 271 -14.52 -21.62 -11.84
C VAL A 271 -15.62 -22.55 -12.34
N TYR A 272 -16.72 -22.64 -11.59
CA TYR A 272 -17.94 -23.29 -12.04
C TYR A 272 -19.14 -22.43 -11.67
N ARG A 273 -20.04 -22.20 -12.60
CA ARG A 273 -21.35 -21.57 -12.39
C ARG A 273 -22.45 -22.52 -12.82
N HIS A 274 -23.51 -22.61 -12.03
CA HIS A 274 -24.78 -23.20 -12.42
C HIS A 274 -25.93 -22.30 -11.94
N ARG A 275 -26.69 -21.75 -12.88
CA ARG A 275 -27.73 -20.74 -12.62
C ARG A 275 -27.15 -19.57 -11.82
N TRP A 276 -27.79 -19.16 -10.74
CA TRP A 276 -27.30 -18.08 -9.87
C TRP A 276 -26.03 -18.45 -9.10
N ASP A 277 -25.79 -19.74 -8.84
CA ASP A 277 -24.71 -20.21 -7.96
C ASP A 277 -23.39 -20.36 -8.71
N ALA A 278 -22.30 -20.01 -8.03
CA ALA A 278 -20.95 -20.23 -8.50
C ALA A 278 -20.01 -20.70 -7.38
N TRP A 279 -18.95 -21.40 -7.76
CA TRP A 279 -17.79 -21.60 -6.90
C TRP A 279 -16.48 -21.39 -7.67
N ILE A 280 -15.45 -20.99 -6.94
CA ILE A 280 -14.08 -20.88 -7.42
C ILE A 280 -13.13 -21.73 -6.56
N GLN A 281 -12.06 -22.21 -7.18
CA GLN A 281 -10.96 -22.90 -6.50
C GLN A 281 -9.64 -22.38 -7.06
N LEU A 282 -8.87 -21.70 -6.20
CA LEU A 282 -7.51 -21.24 -6.52
C LEU A 282 -6.51 -22.28 -6.04
N ASN A 283 -5.57 -22.64 -6.91
CA ASN A 283 -4.50 -23.61 -6.66
C ASN A 283 -5.04 -24.93 -6.09
N ARG A 284 -4.50 -25.39 -4.96
CA ARG A 284 -5.00 -26.56 -4.21
C ARG A 284 -5.83 -26.15 -2.98
N GLY A 285 -6.25 -24.89 -2.92
CA GLY A 285 -7.04 -24.33 -1.83
C GLY A 285 -8.49 -24.82 -1.82
N LYS A 286 -9.29 -24.27 -0.90
CA LYS A 286 -10.71 -24.62 -0.76
C LYS A 286 -11.55 -24.09 -1.93
N ARG A 287 -12.71 -24.72 -2.12
CA ARG A 287 -13.79 -24.18 -2.96
C ARG A 287 -14.55 -23.12 -2.18
N ILE A 288 -14.60 -21.90 -2.70
CA ILE A 288 -15.40 -20.81 -2.14
C ILE A 288 -16.61 -20.62 -3.05
N SER A 289 -17.80 -20.53 -2.44
CA SER A 289 -19.08 -20.39 -3.15
C SER A 289 -19.69 -19.00 -2.97
N GLY A 290 -20.50 -18.58 -3.94
CA GLY A 290 -21.33 -17.38 -3.88
C GLY A 290 -22.39 -17.38 -4.97
N ARG A 291 -23.19 -16.31 -5.05
CA ARG A 291 -24.39 -16.24 -5.89
C ARG A 291 -24.58 -14.86 -6.51
N SER A 292 -25.16 -14.76 -7.71
CA SER A 292 -25.69 -13.51 -8.26
C SER A 292 -26.95 -13.04 -7.54
N LYS A 293 -27.35 -11.77 -7.74
CA LYS A 293 -28.53 -11.18 -7.11
C LYS A 293 -29.72 -11.15 -8.08
N GLY A 294 -30.91 -11.19 -7.50
CA GLY A 294 -32.18 -11.11 -8.23
C GLY A 294 -32.61 -12.43 -8.88
N LEU A 295 -33.55 -12.32 -9.84
CA LEU A 295 -34.39 -13.43 -10.30
C LEU A 295 -33.80 -14.20 -11.49
N PHE A 296 -32.92 -13.59 -12.28
CA PHE A 296 -32.44 -14.21 -13.52
C PHE A 296 -31.24 -15.14 -13.29
N SER A 297 -31.30 -16.33 -13.88
CA SER A 297 -30.25 -17.37 -13.77
C SER A 297 -29.43 -17.57 -15.04
N ARG A 298 -29.89 -17.01 -16.14
CA ARG A 298 -29.34 -17.14 -17.48
C ARG A 298 -28.31 -16.04 -17.73
N ILE A 299 -27.38 -16.31 -18.63
CA ILE A 299 -26.35 -15.36 -19.05
C ILE A 299 -26.16 -15.48 -20.56
N THR A 300 -26.14 -14.36 -21.25
CA THR A 300 -26.02 -14.27 -22.70
C THR A 300 -24.87 -13.33 -23.06
N PHE A 301 -23.96 -13.79 -23.93
CA PHE A 301 -22.82 -12.99 -24.37
C PHE A 301 -22.94 -12.70 -25.86
N ARG A 302 -22.73 -11.43 -26.24
CA ARG A 302 -22.70 -10.98 -27.64
C ARG A 302 -21.38 -10.31 -27.99
N GLU A 303 -20.68 -9.75 -26.99
CA GLU A 303 -19.34 -9.22 -27.16
C GLU A 303 -18.27 -10.32 -27.21
N PRO A 304 -17.11 -10.04 -27.85
CA PRO A 304 -15.94 -10.92 -27.79
C PRO A 304 -15.51 -11.23 -26.36
N VAL A 305 -14.97 -12.42 -26.14
CA VAL A 305 -14.32 -12.77 -24.86
C VAL A 305 -12.94 -12.15 -24.84
N PHE A 306 -12.66 -11.29 -23.86
CA PHE A 306 -11.33 -10.70 -23.67
C PHE A 306 -10.52 -11.45 -22.61
N ILE A 307 -9.24 -11.69 -22.91
CA ILE A 307 -8.25 -12.19 -21.95
C ILE A 307 -7.16 -11.15 -21.78
N GLY A 308 -6.76 -10.96 -20.51
CA GLY A 308 -5.63 -10.14 -20.10
C GLY A 308 -5.89 -8.64 -20.05
N GLY A 309 -7.08 -8.17 -20.43
CA GLY A 309 -7.47 -6.78 -20.33
C GLY A 309 -8.91 -6.53 -20.75
N ARG A 310 -9.30 -5.25 -20.72
CA ARG A 310 -10.67 -4.81 -20.99
C ARG A 310 -11.12 -4.81 -22.47
N GLY A 311 -10.22 -5.06 -23.41
CA GLY A 311 -10.54 -4.87 -24.83
C GLY A 311 -10.99 -3.44 -25.14
N ASN A 312 -12.19 -3.33 -25.71
CA ASN A 312 -12.88 -2.06 -25.98
C ASN A 312 -13.92 -1.68 -24.88
N THR A 313 -14.09 -2.50 -23.84
CA THR A 313 -15.19 -2.35 -22.87
C THR A 313 -15.10 -1.07 -22.04
N SER A 314 -16.24 -0.38 -21.90
CA SER A 314 -16.49 0.78 -21.04
C SER A 314 -17.21 0.36 -19.74
N GLY A 315 -17.78 1.28 -18.95
CA GLY A 315 -18.56 0.95 -17.72
C GLY A 315 -17.81 0.28 -16.54
N LEU A 316 -16.58 -0.19 -16.73
CA LEU A 316 -15.74 -0.91 -15.73
C LEU A 316 -15.73 -0.23 -14.36
N ALA A 317 -15.69 1.11 -14.37
CA ALA A 317 -15.60 2.00 -13.23
C ALA A 317 -16.72 1.83 -12.18
N GLU A 318 -17.84 1.22 -12.54
CA GLU A 318 -19.02 0.99 -11.68
C GLU A 318 -19.14 -0.48 -11.23
N ARG A 319 -18.55 -1.41 -11.98
CA ARG A 319 -18.69 -2.86 -11.76
C ARG A 319 -17.44 -3.52 -11.17
N PHE A 320 -16.24 -3.00 -11.44
CA PHE A 320 -14.95 -3.57 -11.06
C PHE A 320 -14.11 -2.63 -10.18
N PRO A 321 -13.23 -3.17 -9.32
CA PRO A 321 -12.30 -2.39 -8.48
C PRO A 321 -11.06 -1.89 -9.26
N THR A 322 -10.87 -2.32 -10.50
CA THR A 322 -9.72 -1.95 -11.36
C THR A 322 -10.14 -1.91 -12.83
N ASP A 323 -9.56 -0.98 -13.59
CA ASP A 323 -9.69 -0.87 -15.05
C ASP A 323 -8.42 -1.33 -15.80
N ARG A 324 -7.32 -1.59 -15.07
CA ARG A 324 -6.06 -2.09 -15.62
C ARG A 324 -6.20 -3.56 -16.03
N GLY A 325 -5.58 -3.92 -17.15
CA GLY A 325 -5.46 -5.31 -17.56
C GLY A 325 -4.54 -6.13 -16.66
N PHE A 326 -4.56 -7.44 -16.85
CA PHE A 326 -3.61 -8.37 -16.25
C PHE A 326 -2.17 -8.08 -16.69
N VAL A 327 -1.23 -8.24 -15.76
CA VAL A 327 0.20 -8.25 -16.05
C VAL A 327 0.73 -9.64 -15.72
N GLY A 328 1.35 -10.32 -16.69
CA GLY A 328 1.82 -11.69 -16.54
C GLY A 328 1.48 -12.58 -17.73
N CYS A 329 1.63 -13.89 -17.57
CA CYS A 329 1.41 -14.87 -18.64
C CYS A 329 0.16 -15.74 -18.42
N VAL A 330 -0.44 -16.21 -19.51
CA VAL A 330 -1.48 -17.26 -19.49
C VAL A 330 -1.01 -18.41 -20.39
N ARG A 331 -1.19 -19.67 -19.96
CA ARG A 331 -0.82 -20.86 -20.75
C ARG A 331 -1.96 -21.86 -20.96
N LEU A 332 -3.06 -21.70 -20.23
CA LEU A 332 -4.29 -22.46 -20.43
C LEU A 332 -5.47 -21.51 -20.25
N LEU A 333 -6.37 -21.52 -21.23
CA LEU A 333 -7.77 -21.16 -21.08
C LEU A 333 -8.60 -22.33 -21.62
N GLN A 334 -9.53 -22.81 -20.81
CA GLN A 334 -10.56 -23.73 -21.25
C GLN A 334 -11.90 -23.26 -20.67
N ALA A 335 -12.93 -23.18 -21.52
CA ALA A 335 -14.31 -22.93 -21.10
C ALA A 335 -15.19 -24.07 -21.60
N ASN A 336 -15.89 -24.72 -20.66
CA ASN A 336 -16.57 -26.00 -20.86
C ASN A 336 -15.59 -27.01 -21.51
N ASP A 337 -15.98 -27.58 -22.65
CA ASP A 337 -15.16 -28.54 -23.40
C ASP A 337 -14.21 -27.87 -24.42
N HIS A 338 -14.33 -26.54 -24.65
CA HIS A 338 -13.46 -25.82 -25.58
C HIS A 338 -12.18 -25.34 -24.90
N ARG A 339 -11.05 -25.91 -25.30
CA ARG A 339 -9.71 -25.46 -24.93
C ARG A 339 -9.21 -24.50 -26.00
N TYR A 340 -9.02 -23.23 -25.61
CA TYR A 340 -8.69 -22.17 -26.54
C TYR A 340 -7.26 -22.28 -27.05
N ASP A 341 -7.08 -22.13 -28.37
CA ASP A 341 -5.77 -21.88 -28.99
C ASP A 341 -5.55 -20.36 -29.08
N PHE A 342 -4.43 -19.90 -28.53
CA PHE A 342 -4.07 -18.48 -28.51
C PHE A 342 -3.59 -17.94 -29.88
N GLY A 343 -3.34 -18.82 -30.86
CA GLY A 343 -3.04 -18.46 -32.25
C GLY A 343 -4.16 -17.68 -32.94
N GLU A 344 -3.82 -17.04 -34.07
CA GLU A 344 -4.76 -16.22 -34.86
C GLU A 344 -5.64 -17.09 -35.77
N THR A 345 -6.90 -16.68 -35.96
CA THR A 345 -7.82 -17.38 -36.87
C THR A 345 -7.30 -17.37 -38.32
N PRO A 346 -7.48 -18.46 -39.10
CA PRO A 346 -8.22 -19.68 -38.79
C PRO A 346 -7.39 -20.79 -38.11
N ALA A 347 -6.11 -20.55 -37.79
CA ALA A 347 -5.22 -21.57 -37.22
C ALA A 347 -5.36 -21.72 -35.70
N GLY A 348 -5.78 -20.67 -34.99
CA GLY A 348 -6.22 -20.68 -33.60
C GLY A 348 -7.51 -19.87 -33.42
N ASP A 349 -7.87 -19.53 -32.18
CA ASP A 349 -9.16 -18.91 -31.84
C ASP A 349 -9.12 -17.37 -31.73
N THR A 350 -7.94 -16.75 -31.71
CA THR A 350 -7.80 -15.29 -31.53
C THR A 350 -8.32 -14.56 -32.77
N VAL A 351 -9.40 -13.78 -32.62
CA VAL A 351 -9.97 -12.94 -33.69
C VAL A 351 -9.37 -11.52 -33.72
N LYS A 352 -8.81 -11.06 -32.60
CA LYS A 352 -8.16 -9.74 -32.49
C LYS A 352 -7.24 -9.71 -31.28
N SER A 353 -6.21 -8.88 -31.33
CA SER A 353 -5.33 -8.65 -30.18
C SER A 353 -4.80 -7.21 -30.14
N GLN A 354 -4.20 -6.84 -29.00
CA GLN A 354 -3.41 -5.64 -28.87
C GLN A 354 -2.20 -5.90 -27.98
N GLY A 355 -0.98 -5.67 -28.48
CA GLY A 355 0.25 -5.58 -27.68
C GLY A 355 0.60 -6.81 -26.84
N VAL A 356 0.23 -8.01 -27.30
CA VAL A 356 0.52 -9.28 -26.62
C VAL A 356 1.88 -9.80 -27.07
N GLU A 357 2.69 -10.27 -26.12
CA GLU A 357 4.02 -10.83 -26.35
C GLU A 357 4.02 -12.35 -26.15
N GLU A 358 5.03 -13.06 -26.65
CA GLU A 358 5.23 -14.47 -26.29
C GLU A 358 5.88 -14.57 -24.90
N CYS A 359 5.27 -15.34 -24.00
CA CYS A 359 5.84 -15.74 -22.72
C CYS A 359 6.90 -16.83 -22.94
N SER A 360 8.00 -16.44 -23.60
CA SER A 360 9.18 -17.28 -23.73
C SER A 360 9.65 -17.74 -22.36
N THR A 361 10.31 -18.90 -22.27
CA THR A 361 10.92 -19.33 -21.00
C THR A 361 11.98 -18.31 -20.56
N ASP A 362 11.56 -17.39 -19.69
CA ASP A 362 12.36 -16.27 -19.21
C ASP A 362 13.74 -16.72 -18.73
N LYS A 363 14.69 -15.79 -18.70
CA LYS A 363 15.93 -15.94 -17.89
C LYS A 363 15.59 -16.33 -16.43
N CYS A 364 14.47 -15.81 -15.92
CA CYS A 364 13.82 -16.17 -14.65
C CYS A 364 13.44 -17.64 -14.48
N THR A 365 13.31 -18.42 -15.56
CA THR A 365 13.06 -19.87 -15.50
C THR A 365 14.31 -20.64 -15.07
N ARG A 366 15.51 -20.09 -15.35
CA ARG A 366 16.80 -20.67 -14.94
C ARG A 366 17.24 -20.20 -13.55
N SER A 367 16.86 -18.99 -13.18
CA SER A 367 17.08 -18.37 -11.87
C SER A 367 15.74 -17.94 -11.25
N PRO A 368 14.94 -18.90 -10.73
CA PRO A 368 13.68 -18.58 -10.07
C PRO A 368 13.95 -17.89 -8.73
N CYS A 369 13.34 -16.72 -8.54
CA CYS A 369 13.36 -16.03 -7.25
C CYS A 369 12.60 -16.86 -6.21
N GLN A 370 13.26 -17.12 -5.08
CA GLN A 370 12.72 -17.87 -3.96
C GLN A 370 11.73 -17.02 -3.15
N HIS A 371 10.99 -17.67 -2.25
CA HIS A 371 10.08 -17.04 -1.27
C HIS A 371 9.02 -16.09 -1.86
N GLY A 372 8.69 -16.20 -3.15
CA GLY A 372 7.72 -15.34 -3.84
C GLY A 372 8.30 -14.05 -4.44
N GLY A 373 9.62 -13.93 -4.55
CA GLY A 373 10.26 -12.78 -5.19
C GLY A 373 9.86 -12.59 -6.65
N LYS A 374 9.84 -11.32 -7.09
CA LYS A 374 9.47 -10.95 -8.45
C LYS A 374 10.70 -10.87 -9.34
N CYS A 375 10.82 -11.80 -10.28
CA CYS A 375 11.86 -11.72 -11.28
C CYS A 375 11.54 -10.65 -12.34
N VAL A 376 12.50 -9.79 -12.63
CA VAL A 376 12.47 -8.82 -13.73
C VAL A 376 13.65 -9.06 -14.65
N THR A 377 13.35 -9.27 -15.93
CA THR A 377 14.37 -9.42 -16.98
C THR A 377 14.88 -8.05 -17.43
N THR A 378 16.19 -7.84 -17.35
CA THR A 378 16.86 -6.72 -18.03
C THR A 378 17.40 -7.19 -19.39
N SER A 379 17.90 -6.26 -20.20
CA SER A 379 18.51 -6.55 -21.52
C SER A 379 19.51 -7.71 -21.44
N ASN A 380 20.39 -7.72 -20.43
CA ASN A 380 21.43 -8.73 -20.29
C ASN A 380 21.20 -9.76 -19.16
N SER A 381 20.55 -9.41 -18.03
CA SER A 381 20.37 -10.32 -16.88
C SER A 381 18.91 -10.55 -16.46
N SER A 382 18.71 -11.34 -15.41
CA SER A 382 17.48 -11.38 -14.61
C SER A 382 17.81 -10.94 -13.18
N LEU A 383 17.00 -10.06 -12.60
CA LEU A 383 17.14 -9.57 -11.23
C LEU A 383 15.90 -9.96 -10.43
N CYS A 384 16.08 -10.36 -9.17
CA CYS A 384 14.96 -10.58 -8.26
C CYS A 384 14.64 -9.33 -7.44
N LEU A 385 13.35 -8.99 -7.38
CA LEU A 385 12.78 -8.05 -6.41
C LEU A 385 12.31 -8.86 -5.21
N CYS A 386 13.05 -8.80 -4.11
CA CYS A 386 12.83 -9.67 -2.96
C CYS A 386 11.70 -9.19 -2.07
N PRO A 387 10.82 -10.10 -1.61
CA PRO A 387 9.70 -9.74 -0.77
C PRO A 387 10.20 -9.36 0.63
N LEU A 388 9.34 -8.68 1.39
CA LEU A 388 9.68 -8.20 2.73
C LEU A 388 10.17 -9.35 3.63
N GLY A 389 11.32 -9.15 4.27
CA GLY A 389 11.96 -10.17 5.11
C GLY A 389 12.86 -11.16 4.36
N TYR A 390 13.17 -10.92 3.07
CA TYR A 390 14.10 -11.72 2.28
C TYR A 390 15.08 -10.85 1.46
N THR A 391 16.26 -11.40 1.19
CA THR A 391 17.36 -10.75 0.45
C THR A 391 18.25 -11.80 -0.23
N GLY A 392 19.30 -11.36 -0.93
CA GLY A 392 20.13 -12.19 -1.81
C GLY A 392 19.67 -12.13 -3.27
N ASP A 393 20.53 -12.57 -4.20
CA ASP A 393 20.30 -12.43 -5.65
C ASP A 393 19.06 -13.20 -6.14
N LEU A 394 18.68 -14.27 -5.44
CA LEU A 394 17.48 -15.08 -5.68
C LEU A 394 16.51 -15.02 -4.50
N CYS A 395 16.65 -14.06 -3.57
CA CYS A 395 15.80 -13.93 -2.38
C CYS A 395 15.86 -15.14 -1.43
N GLU A 396 16.95 -15.89 -1.47
CA GLU A 396 17.18 -17.11 -0.69
C GLU A 396 17.47 -16.85 0.79
N THR A 397 17.96 -15.65 1.14
CA THR A 397 18.40 -15.31 2.49
C THR A 397 17.27 -14.64 3.27
N LYS A 398 16.85 -15.23 4.40
CA LYS A 398 15.89 -14.60 5.32
C LYS A 398 16.53 -13.42 6.06
N LEU A 399 15.81 -12.32 6.17
CA LEU A 399 16.26 -11.05 6.76
C LEU A 399 15.31 -10.60 7.89
N ASP A 400 15.86 -10.38 9.08
CA ASP A 400 15.14 -9.75 10.20
C ASP A 400 15.33 -8.22 10.14
N LEU A 401 14.29 -7.50 9.73
CA LEU A 401 14.33 -6.06 9.47
C LEU A 401 14.08 -5.25 10.75
N GLN A 402 15.08 -4.45 11.12
CA GLN A 402 15.09 -3.60 12.31
C GLN A 402 14.98 -2.11 11.94
N VAL A 403 15.78 -1.65 10.98
CA VAL A 403 15.74 -0.28 10.45
C VAL A 403 15.72 -0.37 8.92
N PRO A 404 14.62 -0.03 8.22
CA PRO A 404 14.53 -0.28 6.79
C PRO A 404 15.40 0.67 5.97
N SER A 405 16.13 0.09 5.02
CA SER A 405 16.90 0.76 3.98
C SER A 405 16.34 0.46 2.60
N PHE A 406 16.35 1.50 1.77
CA PHE A 406 15.79 1.56 0.42
C PHE A 406 16.94 1.82 -0.56
N ASN A 407 16.96 1.13 -1.69
CA ASN A 407 18.09 1.11 -2.62
C ASN A 407 17.79 1.78 -3.98
N GLY A 408 16.70 2.53 -4.10
CA GLY A 408 16.23 3.10 -5.38
C GLY A 408 15.39 2.14 -6.25
N SER A 409 15.25 0.87 -5.87
CA SER A 409 14.22 -0.05 -6.39
C SER A 409 13.23 -0.54 -5.33
N SER A 410 13.48 -0.18 -4.06
CA SER A 410 12.71 -0.64 -2.91
C SER A 410 11.39 0.12 -2.73
N TYR A 411 10.40 -0.54 -2.16
CA TYR A 411 9.18 0.10 -1.65
C TYR A 411 8.51 -0.75 -0.56
N LEU A 412 7.71 -0.10 0.29
CA LEU A 412 6.76 -0.74 1.19
C LEU A 412 5.35 -0.26 0.86
N ARG A 413 4.37 -1.16 0.93
CA ARG A 413 2.94 -0.87 0.82
C ARG A 413 2.30 -1.03 2.18
N HIS A 414 1.59 -0.01 2.63
CA HIS A 414 0.89 0.06 3.91
C HIS A 414 -0.63 0.19 3.69
N PRO A 415 -1.45 0.01 4.74
CA PRO A 415 -2.83 0.47 4.74
C PRO A 415 -2.92 1.95 4.35
N ALA A 416 -4.07 2.36 3.83
CA ALA A 416 -4.39 3.76 3.55
C ALA A 416 -4.42 4.60 4.85
N LEU A 417 -4.24 5.91 4.75
CA LEU A 417 -4.32 6.84 5.88
C LEU A 417 -5.76 6.96 6.45
N VAL A 418 -6.78 6.83 5.59
CA VAL A 418 -8.23 6.89 5.91
C VAL A 418 -8.57 8.03 6.90
N ASP A 419 -9.41 7.79 7.91
CA ASP A 419 -9.99 8.81 8.79
C ASP A 419 -8.95 9.67 9.53
N SER A 420 -7.72 9.15 9.66
CA SER A 420 -6.63 9.90 10.29
C SER A 420 -6.26 11.15 9.50
N ALA A 421 -6.27 11.11 8.16
CA ALA A 421 -5.77 12.20 7.33
C ALA A 421 -6.85 13.12 6.74
N LEU A 422 -8.15 12.90 7.04
CA LEU A 422 -9.29 13.60 6.42
C LEU A 422 -9.17 15.13 6.49
N SER A 423 -9.25 15.71 7.68
CA SER A 423 -9.28 17.17 7.90
C SER A 423 -8.01 17.71 8.57
N TRP A 424 -7.19 16.84 9.14
CA TRP A 424 -5.95 17.14 9.83
C TRP A 424 -4.94 16.03 9.54
N LEU A 425 -3.66 16.35 9.53
CA LEU A 425 -2.57 15.38 9.41
C LEU A 425 -1.28 15.96 9.97
N ASP A 426 -0.70 15.32 10.98
CA ASP A 426 0.66 15.57 11.45
C ASP A 426 1.57 14.40 11.08
N LEU A 427 2.66 14.68 10.36
CA LEU A 427 3.70 13.72 10.00
C LEU A 427 5.03 14.10 10.65
N ASP A 428 5.69 13.12 11.27
CA ASP A 428 7.05 13.24 11.80
C ASP A 428 7.88 12.08 11.23
N ILE A 429 8.83 12.40 10.35
CA ILE A 429 9.62 11.43 9.58
C ILE A 429 11.10 11.62 9.88
N VAL A 430 11.78 10.55 10.31
CA VAL A 430 13.23 10.51 10.49
C VAL A 430 13.85 9.66 9.40
N PHE A 431 14.68 10.28 8.56
CA PHE A 431 15.29 9.65 7.38
C PHE A 431 16.76 10.05 7.22
N LYS A 432 17.51 9.24 6.48
CA LYS A 432 18.88 9.51 6.03
C LYS A 432 18.95 9.22 4.54
N THR A 433 19.29 10.20 3.72
CA THR A 433 19.26 10.07 2.25
C THR A 433 20.64 9.84 1.64
N GLN A 434 20.71 9.10 0.53
CA GLN A 434 21.92 8.84 -0.27
C GLN A 434 21.79 9.33 -1.72
N SER A 435 20.76 10.12 -2.00
CA SER A 435 20.40 10.66 -3.30
C SER A 435 19.79 12.05 -3.13
N THR A 436 20.01 12.94 -4.09
CA THR A 436 19.32 14.24 -4.14
C THR A 436 17.83 14.10 -4.44
N ASP A 437 17.46 12.99 -5.07
CA ASP A 437 16.15 12.75 -5.67
C ASP A 437 15.62 11.37 -5.23
N GLY A 438 14.36 11.30 -4.81
CA GLY A 438 13.68 10.05 -4.47
C GLY A 438 12.34 10.20 -3.73
N LEU A 439 11.37 9.35 -4.05
CA LEU A 439 10.03 9.34 -3.43
C LEU A 439 10.03 8.72 -2.02
N ILE A 440 9.77 9.50 -0.97
CA ILE A 440 9.78 9.04 0.43
C ILE A 440 8.41 8.47 0.85
N LEU A 441 7.31 9.16 0.52
CA LEU A 441 5.95 8.75 0.83
C LEU A 441 5.02 9.16 -0.31
N TYR A 442 4.09 8.29 -0.68
CA TYR A 442 3.03 8.58 -1.63
C TYR A 442 1.74 7.84 -1.29
N GLU A 443 0.64 8.56 -1.25
CA GLU A 443 -0.70 7.98 -1.27
C GLU A 443 -1.57 8.85 -2.17
N GLY A 444 -2.33 8.24 -3.06
CA GLY A 444 -3.12 8.98 -4.03
C GLY A 444 -4.18 8.10 -4.65
N TYR A 445 -5.34 8.71 -4.93
CA TYR A 445 -6.35 8.08 -5.74
C TYR A 445 -6.02 8.31 -7.23
N GLN A 446 -6.26 7.34 -8.10
CA GLN A 446 -5.99 7.48 -9.54
C GLN A 446 -7.19 7.02 -10.37
N LYS A 447 -8.15 7.94 -10.53
CA LYS A 447 -9.28 7.80 -11.46
C LYS A 447 -9.47 9.14 -12.19
N TYR A 448 -9.34 9.14 -13.51
CA TYR A 448 -9.68 10.24 -14.42
C TYR A 448 -9.17 11.67 -14.07
N GLY A 449 -7.85 11.86 -13.99
CA GLY A 449 -7.20 13.16 -14.27
C GLY A 449 -7.21 14.23 -13.17
N SER A 450 -8.10 14.17 -12.19
CA SER A 450 -8.00 14.97 -10.95
C SER A 450 -8.46 14.13 -9.76
N ALA A 451 -7.56 13.87 -8.83
CA ALA A 451 -7.81 13.01 -7.68
C ALA A 451 -6.89 13.39 -6.52
N ASP A 452 -7.44 13.31 -5.31
CA ASP A 452 -6.74 13.60 -4.06
C ASP A 452 -5.45 12.78 -3.95
N PHE A 453 -4.38 13.44 -3.53
CA PHE A 453 -3.12 12.78 -3.24
C PHE A 453 -2.29 13.54 -2.21
N ILE A 454 -1.34 12.83 -1.62
CA ILE A 454 -0.35 13.37 -0.71
C ILE A 454 1.01 12.70 -0.97
N SER A 455 2.08 13.47 -0.92
CA SER A 455 3.43 12.94 -1.13
C SER A 455 4.50 13.74 -0.42
N VAL A 456 5.51 13.02 0.07
CA VAL A 456 6.80 13.55 0.52
C VAL A 456 7.87 12.99 -0.39
N TYR A 457 8.72 13.84 -0.94
CA TYR A 457 9.83 13.41 -1.80
C TYR A 457 11.04 14.35 -1.73
N MET A 458 12.14 13.85 -2.27
CA MET A 458 13.39 14.57 -2.46
C MET A 458 13.50 14.99 -3.93
N ILE A 459 13.92 16.23 -4.21
CA ILE A 459 14.32 16.70 -5.54
C ILE A 459 15.37 17.82 -5.43
N ASP A 460 16.45 17.73 -6.21
CA ASP A 460 17.63 18.61 -6.13
C ASP A 460 18.19 18.74 -4.69
N GLY A 461 18.08 17.68 -3.88
CA GLY A 461 18.52 17.66 -2.48
C GLY A 461 17.56 18.35 -1.50
N HIS A 462 16.46 18.94 -1.97
CA HIS A 462 15.46 19.58 -1.13
C HIS A 462 14.29 18.62 -0.84
N VAL A 463 13.68 18.76 0.34
CA VAL A 463 12.47 18.01 0.69
C VAL A 463 11.27 18.77 0.16
N GLU A 464 10.44 18.14 -0.66
CA GLU A 464 9.14 18.66 -1.11
C GLU A 464 7.97 17.87 -0.50
N PHE A 465 6.99 18.59 0.04
CA PHE A 465 5.69 18.07 0.45
C PHE A 465 4.62 18.61 -0.49
N THR A 466 3.97 17.72 -1.24
CA THR A 466 2.95 18.06 -2.25
C THR A 466 1.64 17.35 -1.92
N PHE A 467 0.53 18.07 -1.98
CA PHE A 467 -0.81 17.50 -1.79
C PHE A 467 -1.85 18.17 -2.69
N ASP A 468 -2.93 17.45 -2.97
CA ASP A 468 -4.11 17.93 -3.68
C ASP A 468 -5.36 17.47 -2.94
N LEU A 469 -6.36 18.35 -2.84
CA LEU A 469 -7.64 18.12 -2.15
C LEU A 469 -8.80 18.14 -3.17
N GLY A 470 -8.52 17.85 -4.44
CA GLY A 470 -9.49 17.81 -5.53
C GLY A 470 -9.71 19.14 -6.27
N THR A 471 -9.22 20.26 -5.71
CA THR A 471 -9.30 21.61 -6.32
C THR A 471 -7.95 22.21 -6.74
N GLY A 472 -6.89 21.39 -6.76
CA GLY A 472 -5.58 21.77 -7.28
C GLY A 472 -4.45 21.66 -6.26
N THR A 473 -3.25 21.52 -6.79
CA THR A 473 -2.09 21.06 -6.04
C THR A 473 -1.40 22.19 -5.27
N ALA A 474 -1.00 21.92 -4.03
CA ALA A 474 -0.12 22.75 -3.22
C ALA A 474 1.24 22.06 -3.01
N SER A 475 2.33 22.83 -2.90
CA SER A 475 3.67 22.28 -2.62
C SER A 475 4.47 23.18 -1.69
N LEU A 476 5.09 22.57 -0.68
CA LEU A 476 6.13 23.16 0.18
C LEU A 476 7.48 22.57 -0.22
N ARG A 477 8.53 23.38 -0.31
CA ARG A 477 9.92 22.95 -0.57
C ARG A 477 10.81 23.49 0.53
N SER A 478 11.64 22.65 1.16
CA SER A 478 12.57 23.08 2.21
C SER A 478 13.40 24.29 1.76
N PRO A 479 13.67 25.29 2.64
CA PRO A 479 14.48 26.46 2.29
C PRO A 479 15.90 26.11 1.82
N TRP A 480 16.46 25.02 2.36
CA TRP A 480 17.79 24.52 1.99
C TRP A 480 17.75 23.01 1.71
N ALA A 481 18.69 22.56 0.89
CA ALA A 481 18.96 21.14 0.70
C ALA A 481 19.45 20.49 2.00
N VAL A 482 19.10 19.21 2.18
CA VAL A 482 19.61 18.38 3.29
C VAL A 482 20.95 17.75 2.91
N SER A 483 21.74 17.38 3.92
CA SER A 483 22.98 16.62 3.73
C SER A 483 22.70 15.23 3.17
N LEU A 484 23.71 14.63 2.53
CA LEU A 484 23.68 13.19 2.21
C LEU A 484 24.36 12.43 3.35
N ASP A 485 23.91 11.20 3.58
CA ASP A 485 24.40 10.26 4.61
C ASP A 485 24.34 10.75 6.07
N GLU A 486 23.60 11.84 6.35
CA GLU A 486 23.24 12.30 7.70
C GLU A 486 21.76 12.05 8.02
N TRP A 487 21.40 12.09 9.30
CA TRP A 487 20.01 11.95 9.75
C TRP A 487 19.28 13.28 9.78
N HIS A 488 18.11 13.31 9.15
CA HIS A 488 17.21 14.45 9.09
C HIS A 488 15.86 14.10 9.72
N ARG A 489 15.22 15.12 10.32
CA ARG A 489 13.87 15.05 10.87
C ARG A 489 12.97 16.04 10.16
N LEU A 490 12.05 15.50 9.37
CA LEU A 490 10.97 16.25 8.73
C LEU A 490 9.74 16.26 9.65
N TRP A 491 9.17 17.44 9.85
CA TRP A 491 7.87 17.63 10.48
C TRP A 491 6.94 18.37 9.51
N ILE A 492 5.73 17.86 9.35
CA ILE A 492 4.66 18.47 8.55
C ILE A 492 3.40 18.48 9.40
N SER A 493 2.65 19.58 9.37
CA SER A 493 1.28 19.65 9.88
C SER A 493 0.36 20.25 8.82
N ARG A 494 -0.74 19.56 8.52
CA ARG A 494 -1.83 20.05 7.67
C ARG A 494 -3.10 20.15 8.50
N THR A 495 -3.74 21.31 8.48
CA THR A 495 -5.11 21.49 9.02
C THR A 495 -5.98 22.11 7.95
N GLY A 496 -6.89 21.30 7.40
CA GLY A 496 -7.68 21.64 6.22
C GLY A 496 -6.78 22.04 5.04
N LYS A 497 -6.89 23.30 4.61
CA LYS A 497 -6.14 23.84 3.48
C LYS A 497 -4.73 24.30 3.82
N LEU A 498 -4.45 24.62 5.09
CA LEU A 498 -3.16 25.13 5.55
C LEU A 498 -2.23 23.94 5.80
N ALA A 499 -1.05 23.96 5.17
CA ALA A 499 0.05 23.08 5.49
C ALA A 499 1.26 23.90 5.96
N VAL A 500 1.97 23.38 6.95
CA VAL A 500 3.23 23.89 7.50
C VAL A 500 4.26 22.78 7.45
N MET A 501 5.50 23.08 7.09
CA MET A 501 6.61 22.12 7.04
C MET A 501 7.88 22.70 7.67
N ARG A 502 8.63 21.85 8.36
CA ARG A 502 10.00 22.10 8.83
C ARG A 502 10.88 20.89 8.59
N VAL A 503 12.13 21.12 8.18
CA VAL A 503 13.19 20.11 8.18
C VAL A 503 14.22 20.54 9.22
N ASP A 504 14.61 19.66 10.13
CA ASP A 504 15.60 19.91 11.18
C ASP A 504 15.36 21.24 11.93
N ASN A 505 16.37 22.12 11.91
CA ASN A 505 16.36 23.48 12.45
C ASN A 505 16.19 24.55 11.36
N GLN A 506 15.77 24.18 10.15
CA GLN A 506 15.43 25.14 9.08
C GLN A 506 14.18 25.97 9.48
N PRO A 507 13.97 27.18 8.93
CA PRO A 507 12.77 27.95 9.24
C PRO A 507 11.50 27.27 8.71
N GLU A 508 10.41 27.46 9.45
CA GLU A 508 9.10 26.92 9.08
C GLU A 508 8.53 27.64 7.85
N ILE A 509 7.93 26.87 6.95
CA ILE A 509 7.28 27.38 5.74
C ILE A 509 5.84 26.89 5.66
N GLN A 510 4.97 27.70 5.07
CA GLN A 510 3.53 27.44 5.02
C GLN A 510 2.92 27.74 3.66
N ILE A 511 1.87 27.01 3.31
CA ILE A 511 1.09 27.20 2.08
C ILE A 511 -0.37 26.89 2.34
N MET A 512 -1.25 27.50 1.54
CA MET A 512 -2.68 27.16 1.50
C MET A 512 -3.01 26.57 0.13
N SER A 513 -3.75 25.46 0.09
CA SER A 513 -4.22 24.88 -1.18
C SER A 513 -5.17 25.82 -1.94
N PRO A 514 -5.27 25.70 -3.27
CA PRO A 514 -6.29 26.40 -4.06
C PRO A 514 -7.70 25.83 -3.82
N GLY A 515 -8.73 26.57 -4.25
CA GLY A 515 -10.13 26.17 -4.17
C GLY A 515 -10.75 26.18 -2.76
N ALA A 516 -11.81 25.40 -2.56
CA ALA A 516 -12.61 25.42 -1.33
C ALA A 516 -12.55 24.11 -0.52
N PHE A 517 -12.04 23.01 -1.08
CA PHE A 517 -12.04 21.72 -0.42
C PHE A 517 -10.95 21.65 0.67
N THR A 518 -11.32 21.08 1.81
CA THR A 518 -10.49 20.95 3.03
C THR A 518 -10.16 19.50 3.38
N GLN A 519 -10.97 18.56 2.88
CA GLN A 519 -10.90 17.14 3.17
C GLN A 519 -10.02 16.41 2.14
N LEU A 520 -9.43 15.30 2.56
CA LEU A 520 -8.53 14.46 1.78
C LEU A 520 -9.09 13.03 1.76
N SER A 521 -9.51 12.53 0.60
CA SER A 521 -10.13 11.22 0.42
C SER A 521 -9.18 10.23 -0.25
N LEU A 522 -8.52 9.40 0.57
CA LEU A 522 -7.52 8.42 0.12
C LEU A 522 -7.94 7.01 0.54
N PRO A 523 -8.59 6.24 -0.37
CA PRO A 523 -9.00 4.87 -0.11
C PRO A 523 -7.96 3.81 -0.54
N LEU A 524 -6.85 4.22 -1.17
CA LEU A 524 -5.82 3.33 -1.72
C LEU A 524 -4.59 3.24 -0.81
N SER A 525 -3.85 2.13 -0.90
CA SER A 525 -2.67 1.88 -0.07
C SER A 525 -1.63 3.01 -0.10
N MET A 526 -1.12 3.37 1.07
CA MET A 526 0.07 4.22 1.21
C MET A 526 1.33 3.46 0.74
N TYR A 527 2.24 4.18 0.09
CA TYR A 527 3.55 3.68 -0.32
C TYR A 527 4.69 4.46 0.35
N ILE A 528 5.73 3.75 0.78
CA ILE A 528 6.90 4.31 1.46
C ILE A 528 8.17 3.89 0.71
N GLY A 529 9.04 4.87 0.48
CA GLY A 529 10.35 4.73 -0.15
C GLY A 529 10.36 4.48 -1.65
N GLY A 530 9.19 4.35 -2.29
CA GLY A 530 9.05 4.12 -3.73
C GLY A 530 7.65 3.62 -4.08
N VAL A 531 7.38 3.41 -5.37
CA VAL A 531 6.15 2.79 -5.88
C VAL A 531 6.48 1.65 -6.86
N PRO A 532 5.58 0.67 -7.05
CA PRO A 532 5.80 -0.42 -8.02
C PRO A 532 5.75 0.05 -9.49
N ASP A 533 5.10 1.17 -9.78
CA ASP A 533 4.91 1.74 -11.11
C ASP A 533 4.81 3.27 -11.01
N PHE A 534 5.75 4.02 -11.59
CA PHE A 534 5.72 5.49 -11.55
C PHE A 534 4.69 6.10 -12.51
N ASP A 535 4.09 5.35 -13.45
CA ASP A 535 2.92 5.81 -14.21
C ASP A 535 1.68 5.97 -13.29
N THR A 536 1.69 5.44 -12.06
CA THR A 536 0.63 5.72 -11.07
C THR A 536 0.75 7.09 -10.40
N VAL A 537 1.91 7.74 -10.49
CA VAL A 537 2.20 8.96 -9.73
C VAL A 537 1.79 10.20 -10.55
N PRO A 538 0.97 11.12 -9.98
CA PRO A 538 0.58 12.36 -10.64
C PRO A 538 1.74 13.16 -11.21
N ILE A 539 1.54 13.79 -12.37
CA ILE A 539 2.60 14.53 -13.08
C ILE A 539 3.14 15.73 -12.27
N GLN A 540 2.33 16.25 -11.35
CA GLN A 540 2.63 17.35 -10.44
C GLN A 540 3.71 17.00 -9.42
N ILE A 541 3.82 15.73 -9.00
CA ILE A 541 4.99 15.22 -8.28
C ILE A 541 6.08 15.05 -9.32
N LYS A 542 7.21 15.76 -9.16
CA LYS A 542 8.26 15.82 -10.20
C LYS A 542 9.18 14.59 -10.20
N VAL A 543 9.35 13.92 -9.06
CA VAL A 543 10.30 12.81 -8.90
C VAL A 543 9.84 11.54 -9.61
N ARG A 544 10.76 10.84 -10.28
CA ARG A 544 10.50 9.56 -11.00
C ARG A 544 11.43 8.43 -10.56
N THR A 545 12.00 8.57 -9.36
CA THR A 545 12.93 7.62 -8.74
C THR A 545 12.42 7.26 -7.34
N SER A 546 12.61 6.01 -6.93
CA SER A 546 12.38 5.60 -5.55
C SER A 546 13.47 6.17 -4.63
N PHE A 547 13.16 6.32 -3.34
CA PHE A 547 14.11 6.77 -2.34
C PHE A 547 15.30 5.81 -2.21
N LYS A 548 16.47 6.39 -1.93
CA LYS A 548 17.70 5.67 -1.62
C LYS A 548 18.24 6.18 -0.30
N GLY A 549 18.34 5.32 0.70
CA GLY A 549 18.73 5.70 2.07
C GLY A 549 18.05 4.84 3.13
N CYS A 550 17.82 5.41 4.31
CA CYS A 550 17.16 4.78 5.44
C CYS A 550 15.98 5.61 5.92
N ILE A 551 14.89 4.95 6.35
CA ILE A 551 13.75 5.61 7.02
C ILE A 551 13.60 4.94 8.38
N GLN A 552 13.97 5.64 9.45
CA GLN A 552 13.99 5.08 10.80
C GLN A 552 12.65 5.16 11.49
N LYS A 553 11.90 6.24 11.25
CA LYS A 553 10.66 6.56 11.96
C LYS A 553 9.69 7.28 11.05
N ILE A 554 8.42 6.91 11.13
CA ILE A 554 7.28 7.68 10.65
C ILE A 554 6.27 7.67 11.79
N THR A 555 5.83 8.84 12.22
CA THR A 555 4.70 9.03 13.14
C THR A 555 3.62 9.82 12.41
N ILE A 556 2.38 9.37 12.55
CA ILE A 556 1.20 9.89 11.87
C ILE A 556 0.17 10.19 12.95
N ASN A 557 -0.18 11.46 13.15
CA ASN A 557 -1.11 11.92 14.19
C ASN A 557 -0.79 11.31 15.57
N GLU A 558 0.43 11.59 16.05
CA GLU A 558 1.02 11.06 17.29
C GLU A 558 1.26 9.53 17.35
N LYS A 559 0.66 8.74 16.45
CA LYS A 559 0.82 7.28 16.43
C LYS A 559 2.06 6.87 15.61
N PRO A 560 3.02 6.11 16.18
CA PRO A 560 4.14 5.58 15.40
C PRO A 560 3.64 4.52 14.42
N LEU A 561 4.05 4.62 13.16
CA LEU A 561 3.79 3.61 12.15
C LEU A 561 4.76 2.44 12.33
N GLU A 562 4.24 1.21 12.37
CA GLU A 562 5.07 0.01 12.32
C GLU A 562 5.63 -0.23 10.91
N ILE A 563 6.60 0.57 10.47
CA ILE A 563 7.08 0.63 9.06
C ILE A 563 7.31 -0.77 8.46
N VAL A 564 7.91 -1.69 9.23
CA VAL A 564 8.16 -3.07 8.79
C VAL A 564 6.96 -4.00 9.04
N ARG A 565 6.46 -4.08 10.29
CA ARG A 565 5.45 -5.09 10.67
C ARG A 565 4.03 -4.79 10.16
N GLY A 566 3.68 -3.52 10.02
CA GLY A 566 2.40 -3.07 9.46
C GLY A 566 2.35 -3.07 7.92
N ALA A 567 3.46 -3.38 7.24
CA ALA A 567 3.49 -3.39 5.78
C ALA A 567 2.72 -4.59 5.22
N LEU A 568 1.77 -4.31 4.31
CA LEU A 568 0.98 -5.31 3.58
C LEU A 568 1.83 -6.08 2.56
N SER A 569 2.87 -5.45 2.02
CA SER A 569 3.83 -6.02 1.08
C SER A 569 5.02 -5.07 0.89
N GLY A 570 6.13 -5.55 0.33
CA GLY A 570 7.26 -4.70 -0.05
C GLY A 570 8.24 -5.41 -0.98
N ALA A 571 9.15 -4.63 -1.56
CA ALA A 571 10.21 -5.12 -2.43
C ALA A 571 11.56 -4.52 -2.01
N ASN A 572 12.63 -5.32 -2.08
CA ASN A 572 14.04 -4.90 -1.96
C ASN A 572 14.39 -4.05 -0.72
N VAL A 573 13.66 -4.21 0.39
CA VAL A 573 13.97 -3.50 1.64
C VAL A 573 15.02 -4.26 2.43
N ALA A 574 16.14 -3.60 2.71
CA ALA A 574 17.28 -4.14 3.46
C ALA A 574 17.36 -3.53 4.87
N ASN A 575 18.31 -3.97 5.69
CA ASN A 575 18.65 -3.26 6.93
C ASN A 575 19.59 -2.08 6.65
N CYS A 576 19.28 -0.93 7.24
CA CYS A 576 20.19 0.21 7.35
C CYS A 576 21.38 -0.15 8.26
N PRO A 577 22.60 0.36 8.00
CA PRO A 577 23.70 0.30 8.96
C PRO A 577 23.31 1.02 10.26
N HIS A 578 22.96 0.24 11.30
CA HIS A 578 22.50 0.75 12.60
C HIS A 578 22.74 -0.29 13.70
N PRO A 579 23.13 0.11 14.94
CA PRO A 579 23.39 -0.83 16.03
C PRO A 579 22.27 -1.85 16.32
N CYS A 580 20.99 -1.47 16.20
CA CYS A 580 19.86 -2.38 16.47
C CYS A 580 19.84 -3.63 15.58
N VAL A 581 20.49 -3.61 14.40
CA VAL A 581 20.60 -4.78 13.51
C VAL A 581 21.37 -5.93 14.17
N ALA A 582 22.32 -5.63 15.05
CA ALA A 582 23.06 -6.61 15.84
C ALA A 582 22.31 -7.10 17.10
N LYS A 583 21.05 -6.70 17.29
CA LYS A 583 20.20 -6.99 18.46
C LYS A 583 20.91 -6.76 19.82
N PRO A 584 21.46 -5.56 20.08
CA PRO A 584 22.28 -5.27 21.26
C PRO A 584 21.51 -5.34 22.59
N CYS A 585 20.17 -5.40 22.55
CA CYS A 585 19.31 -5.53 23.72
C CYS A 585 19.03 -7.00 24.14
N GLY A 586 19.48 -7.98 23.37
CA GLY A 586 19.10 -9.39 23.56
C GLY A 586 17.68 -9.72 23.10
N ASP A 587 17.27 -10.98 23.27
CA ASP A 587 15.94 -11.44 22.88
C ASP A 587 14.84 -10.99 23.87
N GLY A 588 13.65 -10.69 23.34
CA GLY A 588 12.49 -10.25 24.14
C GLY A 588 12.53 -8.78 24.59
N VAL A 589 13.63 -8.06 24.38
CA VAL A 589 13.76 -6.62 24.68
C VAL A 589 13.77 -5.82 23.37
N GLN A 590 12.93 -4.78 23.27
CA GLN A 590 12.80 -3.99 22.05
C GLN A 590 13.96 -2.99 21.92
N CYS A 591 14.74 -3.10 20.85
CA CYS A 591 15.69 -2.07 20.46
C CYS A 591 14.96 -0.95 19.73
N ILE A 592 14.92 0.25 20.32
CA ILE A 592 14.37 1.46 19.72
C ILE A 592 15.54 2.26 19.10
N PRO A 593 15.59 2.41 17.77
CA PRO A 593 16.64 3.18 17.10
C PRO A 593 16.39 4.70 17.25
N ILE A 594 17.45 5.48 17.49
CA ILE A 594 17.41 6.94 17.70
C ILE A 594 18.60 7.58 16.98
N PHE A 595 18.41 8.01 15.74
CA PHE A 595 19.49 8.39 14.82
C PHE A 595 20.55 7.27 14.75
N ASP A 596 21.83 7.53 14.98
CA ASP A 596 22.87 6.48 15.07
C ASP A 596 22.98 5.80 16.45
N LYS A 597 22.21 6.26 17.45
CA LYS A 597 22.11 5.67 18.79
C LYS A 597 20.91 4.71 18.89
N TYR A 598 20.75 4.05 20.03
CA TYR A 598 19.60 3.20 20.35
C TYR A 598 19.23 3.27 21.83
N LYS A 599 18.03 2.83 22.16
CA LYS A 599 17.55 2.61 23.54
C LYS A 599 16.88 1.24 23.62
N CYS A 600 17.21 0.45 24.64
CA CYS A 600 16.49 -0.78 24.94
C CYS A 600 15.24 -0.49 25.78
N VAL A 601 14.10 -1.05 25.40
CA VAL A 601 12.85 -0.97 26.15
C VAL A 601 12.31 -2.39 26.37
N CYS A 602 12.15 -2.75 27.64
CA CYS A 602 11.58 -4.01 28.07
C CYS A 602 10.10 -3.81 28.44
N ASP A 603 9.23 -4.70 27.97
CA ASP A 603 7.83 -4.76 28.39
C ASP A 603 7.69 -5.52 29.72
N LYS A 604 6.53 -5.48 30.38
CA LYS A 604 6.33 -5.98 31.77
C LYS A 604 6.65 -7.47 32.05
N HIS A 605 7.15 -8.23 31.07
CA HIS A 605 7.41 -9.66 31.13
C HIS A 605 8.89 -10.08 31.14
N CYS A 606 9.88 -9.17 31.07
CA CYS A 606 11.30 -9.55 31.23
C CYS A 606 11.67 -9.82 32.71
N ASN A 607 11.02 -10.81 33.34
CA ASN A 607 11.40 -11.30 34.65
C ASN A 607 12.60 -12.25 34.51
N SER A 608 13.78 -11.72 34.80
CA SER A 608 15.01 -12.48 34.97
C SER A 608 15.23 -12.80 36.45
N SER A 609 15.27 -14.09 36.76
CA SER A 609 15.85 -14.57 38.01
C SER A 609 17.37 -14.74 37.80
N ASP A 610 18.13 -14.46 38.85
CA ASP A 610 19.60 -14.39 38.94
C ASP A 610 20.31 -13.25 38.19
N GLY A 611 21.01 -12.40 38.96
CA GLY A 611 22.03 -11.45 38.49
C GLY A 611 21.65 -9.96 38.48
N ASP A 612 21.50 -9.32 39.64
CA ASP A 612 21.23 -7.86 39.75
C ASP A 612 22.51 -7.03 39.53
N GLN A 613 23.05 -7.10 38.31
CA GLN A 613 24.29 -6.46 37.87
C GLN A 613 24.13 -5.89 36.45
N VAL A 614 24.79 -4.78 36.18
CA VAL A 614 24.82 -4.10 34.87
C VAL A 614 26.26 -3.77 34.46
N SER A 615 26.54 -3.80 33.15
CA SER A 615 27.83 -3.43 32.54
C SER A 615 27.70 -2.14 31.76
N PHE A 616 28.75 -1.33 31.76
CA PHE A 616 28.85 -0.07 31.02
C PHE A 616 30.14 0.00 30.19
N ASP A 617 30.03 0.55 28.97
CA ASP A 617 31.12 0.66 27.99
C ASP A 617 31.71 2.08 27.86
N GLY A 618 31.23 3.03 28.66
CA GLY A 618 31.59 4.45 28.60
C GLY A 618 30.68 5.31 27.73
N THR A 619 29.71 4.73 27.02
CA THR A 619 28.68 5.41 26.22
C THR A 619 27.26 5.03 26.64
N SER A 620 27.07 3.81 27.14
CA SER A 620 25.84 3.29 27.74
C SER A 620 25.50 3.96 29.07
N PHE A 621 24.20 4.13 29.35
CA PHE A 621 23.68 4.59 30.63
C PHE A 621 22.29 4.01 30.93
N VAL A 622 21.90 3.97 32.20
CA VAL A 622 20.53 3.69 32.65
C VAL A 622 19.95 4.97 33.25
N HIS A 623 18.69 5.29 32.92
CA HIS A 623 18.01 6.52 33.34
C HIS A 623 16.73 6.19 34.12
N TYR A 624 16.72 6.50 35.42
CA TYR A 624 15.60 6.29 36.32
C TYR A 624 14.81 7.58 36.49
N ILE A 625 13.63 7.62 35.88
CA ILE A 625 12.62 8.70 36.01
C ILE A 625 11.52 8.36 37.03
N GLY A 626 11.61 7.21 37.71
CA GLY A 626 10.62 6.77 38.68
C GLY A 626 10.55 7.69 39.90
N HIS A 627 9.32 8.06 40.30
CA HIS A 627 9.05 8.94 41.44
C HIS A 627 9.79 8.52 42.72
N GLU A 628 9.84 7.22 43.01
CA GLU A 628 10.47 6.70 44.23
C GLU A 628 11.99 6.91 44.27
N VAL A 629 12.67 6.67 43.15
CA VAL A 629 14.11 6.96 42.99
C VAL A 629 14.35 8.46 43.10
N HIS A 630 13.58 9.26 42.37
CA HIS A 630 13.75 10.72 42.34
C HIS A 630 13.53 11.37 43.72
N LYS A 631 12.50 10.94 44.46
CA LYS A 631 12.21 11.39 45.82
C LYS A 631 13.38 11.11 46.77
N ARG A 632 13.97 9.91 46.72
CA ARG A 632 15.05 9.49 47.62
C ARG A 632 16.36 10.25 47.38
N ILE A 633 16.65 10.61 46.13
CA ILE A 633 17.86 11.36 45.77
C ILE A 633 17.76 12.85 46.15
N THR A 634 16.56 13.42 45.99
CA THR A 634 16.29 14.83 46.31
C THR A 634 16.07 15.06 47.81
N ASP A 635 15.87 14.00 48.60
CA ASP A 635 15.65 14.07 50.05
C ASP A 635 16.80 14.80 50.79
N GLY A 636 16.49 15.34 51.97
CA GLY A 636 17.49 15.89 52.89
C GLY A 636 18.46 14.82 53.39
N HIS A 637 18.01 13.57 53.48
CA HIS A 637 18.82 12.40 53.82
C HIS A 637 19.00 11.45 52.63
N LEU A 638 20.24 11.24 52.21
CA LEU A 638 20.60 10.38 51.07
C LEU A 638 21.67 9.36 51.47
N ASP A 639 21.41 8.07 51.29
CA ASP A 639 22.40 7.00 51.35
C ASP A 639 22.47 6.31 49.98
N ILE A 640 23.63 6.35 49.34
CA ILE A 640 23.95 5.63 48.10
C ILE A 640 24.92 4.52 48.49
N ASN A 641 24.53 3.27 48.29
CA ASN A 641 25.39 2.10 48.50
C ASN A 641 25.39 1.25 47.23
N MET A 642 26.56 0.95 46.68
CA MET A 642 26.68 0.08 45.50
C MET A 642 28.04 -0.60 45.43
N ARG A 643 28.12 -1.71 44.70
CA ARG A 643 29.37 -2.31 44.29
C ARG A 643 29.71 -1.90 42.87
N PHE A 644 30.98 -1.70 42.58
CA PHE A 644 31.48 -1.47 41.23
C PHE A 644 32.81 -2.19 41.02
N ARG A 645 33.13 -2.50 39.75
CA ARG A 645 34.47 -2.90 39.32
C ARG A 645 34.84 -2.26 37.99
N THR A 646 36.11 -1.90 37.82
CA THR A 646 36.60 -1.14 36.66
C THR A 646 38.11 -1.25 36.52
N THR A 647 38.61 -1.02 35.30
CA THR A 647 40.03 -0.77 35.01
C THR A 647 40.28 0.67 34.55
N ALA A 648 39.22 1.49 34.42
CA ALA A 648 39.29 2.84 33.86
C ALA A 648 39.75 3.89 34.89
N LEU A 649 40.65 4.77 34.46
CA LEU A 649 41.14 5.89 35.27
C LEU A 649 40.10 7.00 35.46
N SER A 650 39.16 7.17 34.51
CA SER A 650 38.05 8.11 34.65
C SER A 650 36.78 7.66 33.93
N GLY A 651 35.64 8.16 34.43
CA GLY A 651 34.30 7.91 33.90
C GLY A 651 33.21 8.34 34.89
N LEU A 652 32.10 8.84 34.37
CA LEU A 652 30.93 9.22 35.16
C LEU A 652 30.11 7.98 35.57
N ILE A 653 30.00 7.71 36.87
CA ILE A 653 29.25 6.56 37.41
C ILE A 653 27.78 6.92 37.64
N LEU A 654 27.48 8.11 38.17
CA LEU A 654 26.12 8.52 38.53
C LEU A 654 25.97 10.03 38.37
N TRP A 655 24.81 10.47 37.87
CA TRP A 655 24.49 11.88 37.67
C TRP A 655 23.02 12.22 37.95
N THR A 656 22.79 13.35 38.60
CA THR A 656 21.51 14.06 38.60
C THR A 656 21.78 15.57 38.62
N GLY A 657 20.93 16.37 38.00
CA GLY A 657 21.11 17.82 37.87
C GLY A 657 19.82 18.56 37.51
N ARG A 658 19.99 19.82 37.12
CA ARG A 658 18.91 20.66 36.57
C ARG A 658 19.10 20.92 35.07
N THR A 659 17.99 21.11 34.37
CA THR A 659 17.98 21.53 32.95
C THR A 659 17.98 23.05 32.75
N ASP A 660 17.82 23.84 33.81
CA ASP A 660 17.85 25.30 33.77
C ASP A 660 19.22 25.86 34.22
N ARG A 661 19.38 27.19 34.21
CA ARG A 661 20.66 27.86 34.50
C ARG A 661 21.09 27.84 35.99
N SER A 662 20.52 26.97 36.83
CA SER A 662 20.84 26.89 38.25
C SER A 662 21.64 25.64 38.59
N ALA A 663 22.42 25.71 39.67
CA ALA A 663 23.60 24.87 39.86
C ALA A 663 23.37 23.55 40.60
N ASP A 664 22.15 23.22 41.05
CA ASP A 664 21.93 21.99 41.84
C ASP A 664 22.24 20.72 41.01
N TYR A 665 23.27 19.98 41.43
CA TYR A 665 23.65 18.68 40.85
C TYR A 665 24.28 17.77 41.90
N LEU A 666 24.28 16.46 41.61
CA LEU A 666 25.08 15.44 42.28
C LEU A 666 25.69 14.53 41.20
N ALA A 667 27.01 14.43 41.21
CA ALA A 667 27.79 13.55 40.35
C ALA A 667 28.68 12.65 41.20
N LEU A 668 28.80 11.39 40.80
CA LEU A 668 29.77 10.44 41.34
C LEU A 668 30.50 9.79 40.17
N GLY A 669 31.82 9.70 40.26
CA GLY A 669 32.64 9.15 39.18
C GLY A 669 34.07 8.89 39.58
N LEU A 670 34.86 8.47 38.60
CA LEU A 670 36.30 8.23 38.73
C LEU A 670 37.09 9.40 38.16
N GLN A 671 38.10 9.84 38.91
CA GLN A 671 39.20 10.67 38.43
C GLN A 671 40.52 10.09 38.94
N ASP A 672 41.49 9.95 38.04
CA ASP A 672 42.82 9.39 38.33
C ASP A 672 42.80 8.06 39.11
N GLY A 673 41.82 7.20 38.80
CA GLY A 673 41.64 5.89 39.46
C GLY A 673 41.11 5.97 40.90
N ARG A 674 40.39 7.05 41.26
CA ARG A 674 39.81 7.29 42.61
C ARG A 674 38.36 7.77 42.52
N ILE A 675 37.51 7.37 43.47
CA ILE A 675 36.13 7.89 43.55
C ILE A 675 36.18 9.37 43.98
N GLU A 676 35.46 10.18 43.22
CA GLU A 676 35.07 11.53 43.59
C GLU A 676 33.53 11.64 43.57
N VAL A 677 32.98 12.23 44.64
CA VAL A 677 31.61 12.71 44.69
C VAL A 677 31.63 14.22 44.68
N THR A 678 30.92 14.83 43.76
CA THR A 678 30.80 16.30 43.63
C THR A 678 29.34 16.70 43.57
N TYR A 679 28.95 17.69 44.36
CA TYR A 679 27.58 18.18 44.36
C TYR A 679 27.50 19.66 44.70
N ASP A 680 26.44 20.31 44.26
CA ASP A 680 26.07 21.67 44.66
C ASP A 680 24.58 21.66 45.08
N LEU A 681 24.27 22.43 46.11
CA LEU A 681 22.92 22.62 46.67
C LEU A 681 22.41 24.06 46.45
N GLY A 682 23.00 24.78 45.47
CA GLY A 682 22.75 26.19 45.17
C GLY A 682 23.67 27.16 45.91
N SER A 683 24.85 26.72 46.34
CA SER A 683 25.83 27.51 47.13
C SER A 683 27.30 27.24 46.76
N GLY A 684 27.56 26.58 45.64
CA GLY A 684 28.88 26.29 45.09
C GLY A 684 29.34 24.85 45.35
N ASP A 685 30.13 24.34 44.38
CA ASP A 685 30.72 23.01 44.36
C ASP A 685 31.26 22.54 45.73
N THR A 686 30.80 21.35 46.15
CA THR A 686 31.34 20.59 47.26
C THR A 686 31.97 19.31 46.71
N VAL A 687 33.24 19.07 47.00
CA VAL A 687 34.02 17.93 46.46
C VAL A 687 34.44 17.00 47.60
N LEU A 688 34.18 15.70 47.43
CA LEU A 688 34.57 14.64 48.35
C LEU A 688 35.30 13.53 47.58
N ARG A 689 36.63 13.59 47.59
CA ARG A 689 37.51 12.64 46.91
C ARG A 689 38.09 11.62 47.90
N TYR A 690 38.05 10.34 47.56
CA TYR A 690 38.69 9.29 48.35
C TYR A 690 40.22 9.35 48.14
N ASN A 691 40.96 9.80 49.16
CA ASN A 691 42.37 10.19 49.03
C ASN A 691 43.28 9.52 50.10
N THR A 692 43.04 8.24 50.38
CA THR A 692 43.90 7.42 51.24
C THR A 692 45.17 6.96 50.51
N THR A 693 46.20 6.57 51.25
CA THR A 693 47.47 6.01 50.74
C THR A 693 47.36 4.58 50.19
N GLY A 694 46.18 4.18 49.74
CA GLY A 694 45.91 2.86 49.16
C GLY A 694 46.22 2.79 47.65
N LEU A 695 46.21 1.57 47.12
CA LEU A 695 46.29 1.32 45.68
C LEU A 695 45.08 1.92 44.94
N PRO A 696 45.20 2.24 43.63
CA PRO A 696 44.07 2.68 42.82
C PRO A 696 42.95 1.64 42.79
N ILE A 697 41.70 2.10 42.82
CA ILE A 697 40.49 1.26 42.83
C ILE A 697 39.99 0.88 41.43
N ASN A 698 40.85 1.08 40.42
CA ASN A 698 40.64 0.66 39.05
C ASN A 698 41.50 -0.59 38.73
N ASP A 699 41.54 -1.52 39.67
CA ASP A 699 42.36 -2.75 39.64
C ASP A 699 41.61 -3.96 39.02
N GLY A 700 40.36 -3.77 38.59
CA GLY A 700 39.48 -4.82 38.06
C GLY A 700 38.69 -5.60 39.12
N HIS A 701 38.96 -5.43 40.41
CA HIS A 701 38.24 -6.11 41.49
C HIS A 701 36.95 -5.36 41.89
N TRP A 702 36.12 -6.05 42.66
CA TRP A 702 34.88 -5.49 43.21
C TRP A 702 35.15 -4.67 44.47
N HIS A 703 34.88 -3.37 44.39
CA HIS A 703 34.81 -2.49 45.55
C HIS A 703 33.36 -2.19 45.90
N ARG A 704 33.04 -2.03 47.19
CA ARG A 704 31.77 -1.44 47.65
C ARG A 704 31.99 0.00 48.06
N MET A 705 31.24 0.92 47.48
CA MET A 705 31.17 2.30 47.96
C MET A 705 29.90 2.53 48.78
N ARG A 706 30.01 3.41 49.78
CA ARG A 706 28.85 4.02 50.42
C ARG A 706 29.07 5.52 50.58
N PHE A 707 28.13 6.31 50.08
CA PHE A 707 28.07 7.76 50.20
C PHE A 707 26.82 8.13 50.97
N THR A 708 26.97 8.92 52.03
CA THR A 708 25.85 9.39 52.87
C THR A 708 25.87 10.91 52.92
N ARG A 709 24.75 11.58 52.63
CA ARG A 709 24.55 13.00 52.87
C ARG A 709 23.37 13.19 53.82
N ASP A 710 23.62 13.76 54.97
CA ASP A 710 22.61 14.17 55.94
C ASP A 710 22.58 15.71 55.98
N GLU A 711 21.58 16.29 55.32
CA GLU A 711 21.48 17.70 54.96
C GLU A 711 22.73 18.23 54.21
N ARG A 712 23.69 18.76 54.98
CA ARG A 712 24.96 19.33 54.50
C ARG A 712 26.17 18.44 54.80
N LEU A 713 26.06 17.55 55.78
CA LEU A 713 27.15 16.67 56.22
C LEU A 713 27.22 15.47 55.28
N SER A 714 28.29 15.39 54.51
CA SER A 714 28.52 14.30 53.56
C SER A 714 29.68 13.41 54.00
N ALA A 715 29.58 12.12 53.74
CA ALA A 715 30.64 11.17 53.99
C ALA A 715 30.73 10.10 52.89
N LEU A 716 31.94 9.59 52.67
CA LEU A 716 32.27 8.58 51.68
C LEU A 716 33.18 7.52 52.30
N THR A 717 32.80 6.25 52.13
CA THR A 717 33.61 5.06 52.48
C THR A 717 33.72 4.17 51.26
N ILE A 718 34.94 3.67 51.00
CA ILE A 718 35.20 2.58 50.05
C ILE A 718 35.66 1.37 50.87
N ASP A 719 35.02 0.23 50.63
CA ASP A 719 35.18 -1.03 51.37
C ASP A 719 35.15 -0.81 52.89
N ASN A 720 36.06 -1.45 53.63
CA ASN A 720 36.29 -1.23 55.06
C ASN A 720 37.33 -0.12 55.32
N GLY A 721 37.53 0.79 54.37
CA GLY A 721 38.50 1.87 54.45
C GLY A 721 38.05 3.07 55.30
N THR A 722 38.90 4.09 55.41
CA THR A 722 38.64 5.26 56.26
C THR A 722 37.47 6.10 55.73
N LYS A 723 36.57 6.51 56.62
CA LYS A 723 35.45 7.41 56.30
C LYS A 723 35.94 8.84 56.04
N MET A 724 35.87 9.28 54.78
CA MET A 724 36.07 10.67 54.39
C MET A 724 34.81 11.47 54.71
N ILE A 725 34.93 12.71 55.19
CA ILE A 725 33.80 13.57 55.59
C ILE A 725 34.02 14.99 55.07
N THR A 726 32.94 15.65 54.64
CA THR A 726 32.92 17.08 54.28
C THR A 726 31.58 17.72 54.64
N ILE A 727 31.49 19.05 54.59
CA ILE A 727 30.26 19.83 54.81
C ILE A 727 30.09 20.78 53.62
N SER A 728 28.90 20.81 53.01
CA SER A 728 28.66 21.67 51.84
C SER A 728 28.70 23.16 52.14
N ASN A 729 29.06 23.95 51.13
CA ASN A 729 29.10 25.40 51.20
C ASN A 729 27.72 26.04 51.45
N GLY A 730 27.71 27.26 52.01
CA GLY A 730 26.50 28.04 52.22
C GLY A 730 25.59 27.53 53.35
N ARG A 731 24.27 27.74 53.18
CA ARG A 731 23.22 27.38 54.16
C ARG A 731 22.17 26.41 53.59
N LEU A 732 22.19 26.16 52.29
CA LEU A 732 21.21 25.30 51.62
C LEU A 732 21.49 23.83 51.93
N LYS A 733 20.40 23.05 52.05
CA LYS A 733 20.39 21.66 52.52
C LYS A 733 19.75 20.68 51.53
N GLN A 734 19.02 21.22 50.55
CA GLN A 734 18.13 20.48 49.65
C GLN A 734 18.78 20.37 48.28
N LEU A 735 18.68 19.20 47.64
CA LEU A 735 19.16 18.97 46.27
C LEU A 735 17.97 19.03 45.31
N ASN A 736 17.81 20.11 44.56
CA ASN A 736 16.61 20.37 43.74
C ASN A 736 16.84 20.02 42.27
N THR A 737 16.95 18.74 41.95
CA THR A 737 17.16 18.27 40.56
C THR A 737 15.84 18.01 39.84
N ASN A 738 15.86 17.98 38.50
CA ASN A 738 14.69 17.64 37.67
C ASN A 738 14.98 16.61 36.57
N THR A 739 16.23 16.16 36.43
CA THR A 739 16.65 15.24 35.38
C THR A 739 16.43 13.75 35.69
N GLY A 740 15.89 13.39 36.85
CA GLY A 740 15.90 12.00 37.35
C GLY A 740 17.32 11.53 37.72
N LEU A 741 17.55 10.22 37.82
CA LEU A 741 18.87 9.65 38.06
C LEU A 741 19.45 8.99 36.80
N TYR A 742 20.68 9.33 36.47
CA TYR A 742 21.48 8.61 35.50
C TYR A 742 22.54 7.74 36.19
N LEU A 743 22.78 6.55 35.65
CA LEU A 743 23.80 5.59 36.07
C LEU A 743 24.62 5.16 34.84
N GLY A 744 25.94 5.13 34.94
CA GLY A 744 26.89 4.75 33.89
C GLY A 744 27.27 5.86 32.89
N GLY A 745 26.48 6.92 32.74
CA GLY A 745 26.73 8.00 31.78
C GLY A 745 25.50 8.91 31.68
N THR A 746 25.42 9.77 30.66
CA THR A 746 24.20 10.53 30.30
C THR A 746 24.08 10.63 28.78
N GLU A 747 22.99 11.23 28.26
CA GLU A 747 22.79 11.42 26.81
C GLU A 747 23.96 12.14 26.10
N ASP A 748 24.59 13.08 26.81
CA ASP A 748 25.79 13.84 26.47
C ASP A 748 26.54 14.18 27.76
N VAL A 749 27.59 13.40 28.07
CA VAL A 749 28.32 13.51 29.34
C VAL A 749 29.07 14.83 29.47
N GLU A 750 29.69 15.33 28.40
CA GLU A 750 30.42 16.59 28.44
C GLU A 750 29.48 17.77 28.66
N LYS A 751 28.34 17.81 27.96
CA LYS A 751 27.35 18.87 28.13
C LYS A 751 26.66 18.81 29.49
N SER A 752 26.28 17.60 29.93
CA SER A 752 25.56 17.41 31.21
C SER A 752 26.43 17.81 32.40
N THR A 753 27.70 17.39 32.40
CA THR A 753 28.62 17.57 33.54
C THR A 753 29.45 18.85 33.47
N GLY A 754 29.18 19.76 32.52
CA GLY A 754 30.00 20.97 32.33
C GLY A 754 31.46 20.67 31.99
N LYS A 755 31.71 19.58 31.24
CA LYS A 755 33.02 19.01 30.90
C LYS A 755 33.84 18.46 32.07
N ARG A 756 33.22 18.26 33.25
CA ARG A 756 33.84 17.60 34.42
C ARG A 756 34.18 16.13 34.12
N TYR A 757 33.40 15.47 33.25
CA TYR A 757 33.69 14.15 32.69
C TYR A 757 33.58 14.20 31.15
N ARG A 758 34.39 13.39 30.46
CA ARG A 758 34.35 13.26 28.98
C ARG A 758 33.58 12.04 28.47
N LYS A 759 33.39 11.04 29.32
CA LYS A 759 32.74 9.76 28.99
C LYS A 759 32.06 9.17 30.23
N GLY A 760 31.15 8.23 29.99
CA GLY A 760 30.56 7.40 31.02
C GLY A 760 31.58 6.49 31.72
N PHE A 761 31.10 5.78 32.71
CA PHE A 761 31.79 4.70 33.38
C PHE A 761 32.05 3.52 32.43
N VAL A 762 33.23 2.92 32.54
CA VAL A 762 33.58 1.66 31.88
C VAL A 762 33.83 0.63 32.96
N GLY A 763 33.01 -0.41 33.02
CA GLY A 763 33.02 -1.36 34.15
C GLY A 763 31.62 -1.82 34.51
N CYS A 764 31.47 -2.48 35.65
CA CYS A 764 30.20 -3.05 36.08
C CYS A 764 29.77 -2.58 37.45
N ILE A 765 28.46 -2.52 37.68
CA ILE A 765 27.80 -2.09 38.92
C ILE A 765 26.84 -3.18 39.38
N SER A 766 26.82 -3.49 40.68
CA SER A 766 25.87 -4.42 41.32
C SER A 766 25.42 -3.88 42.68
N ASP A 767 24.41 -4.49 43.29
CA ASP A 767 23.91 -4.20 44.65
C ASP A 767 23.60 -2.70 44.90
N PHE A 768 22.96 -2.01 43.94
CA PHE A 768 22.66 -0.58 44.06
C PHE A 768 21.44 -0.33 44.95
N ILE A 769 21.66 0.33 46.09
CA ILE A 769 20.67 0.57 47.13
C ILE A 769 20.63 2.06 47.46
N LEU A 770 19.42 2.61 47.58
CA LEU A 770 19.14 3.98 48.02
C LEU A 770 18.45 3.99 49.39
N ASN A 771 18.90 4.86 50.28
CA ASN A 771 18.39 5.09 51.64
C ASN A 771 18.29 3.82 52.52
N THR A 772 19.15 2.83 52.24
CA THR A 772 19.31 1.52 52.90
C THR A 772 18.19 0.48 52.69
N ASP A 773 16.97 0.91 52.34
CA ASP A 773 15.80 0.04 52.16
C ASP A 773 15.41 -0.20 50.68
N TYR A 774 15.79 0.69 49.76
CA TYR A 774 15.35 0.62 48.37
C TYR A 774 16.43 0.07 47.44
N GLN A 775 16.34 -1.22 47.10
CA GLN A 775 17.16 -1.83 46.06
C GLN A 775 16.70 -1.33 44.67
N VAL A 776 17.57 -0.57 44.01
CA VAL A 776 17.36 -0.10 42.64
C VAL A 776 17.67 -1.26 41.70
N LYS A 777 16.66 -1.76 40.99
CA LYS A 777 16.84 -2.85 40.01
C LYS A 777 17.84 -2.43 38.92
N LEU A 778 18.96 -3.15 38.86
CA LEU A 778 20.00 -3.02 37.84
C LEU A 778 19.78 -4.00 36.69
N SER A 779 19.25 -5.19 36.97
CA SER A 779 18.96 -6.22 35.97
C SER A 779 17.78 -5.85 35.06
N TRP A 780 17.98 -5.97 33.75
CA TRP A 780 16.92 -6.13 32.75
C TRP A 780 17.35 -7.11 31.65
N SER A 781 17.66 -8.37 31.99
CA SER A 781 17.71 -9.49 31.03
C SER A 781 18.02 -10.83 31.70
N THR A 782 17.41 -11.89 31.17
CA THR A 782 17.89 -13.28 31.34
C THR A 782 18.51 -13.66 30.01
N GLY A 783 19.64 -14.38 30.04
CA GLY A 783 20.06 -15.18 28.89
C GLY A 783 21.18 -14.62 28.01
N THR A 784 22.19 -13.94 28.59
CA THR A 784 23.59 -14.07 28.12
C THR A 784 24.55 -13.73 29.25
N GLU A 785 25.56 -14.58 29.48
CA GLU A 785 26.68 -14.26 30.37
C GLU A 785 27.55 -13.16 29.77
N HIS A 786 27.17 -11.90 29.98
CA HIS A 786 28.06 -10.77 29.74
C HIS A 786 29.17 -10.78 30.79
N VAL A 787 30.25 -11.50 30.49
CA VAL A 787 31.47 -11.57 31.30
C VAL A 787 32.00 -10.15 31.52
N CYS A 788 31.78 -9.65 32.73
CA CYS A 788 32.08 -8.28 33.11
C CYS A 788 33.60 -8.06 33.27
N ILE A 789 34.34 -7.94 32.16
CA ILE A 789 35.80 -7.87 32.07
C ILE A 789 36.47 -9.20 32.48
N SER A 790 37.30 -9.72 31.58
CA SER A 790 38.22 -10.86 31.77
C SER A 790 39.51 -10.42 32.45
#